data_AF-A0A965SEP3-F1
#
_entry.id   AF-A0A965SEP3-F1
#
_cell.length_a   1.000
_cell.length_b   1.000
_cell.length_c   1.000
_cell.angle_alpha   90.00
_cell.angle_beta   90.00
_cell.angle_gamma   90.00
#
_symmetry.space_group_name_H-M   'P 1'
#
loop_
_entity.id
_entity.type
_entity.pdbx_description
1 polymer ?
#
loop_
_entity_poly.entity_id
_entity_poly.type
_entity_poly.pdbx_seq_one_letter_code
_entity_poly.pdbx_strand_id
1 'polypeptide(L)'
;MCIICQTALAGAAAITGLLPAAVVPERPSSESSSIVRVESIDGQRCTRAGLVRTVGGIRFGCERAGKQLRWRQTSPKGAVATNTNPTVLVSNVGNSKSAKFLGIRARLNGASTAVPSLTATKLSAAVCKVSGEIVQFVAEGNCDLRVAIGGSSKDVRINVKKLLPRSTVDRPGGNVLDVKPLYITFKDGIDDRHDTEGLVATMVTNMLDVFAEQHPGFEIRLDTYEGLPDIQHVELPVTREQFMADWNTSYGPLPKYLLQAGLNINVSPDGTRELSYENTNRIFVGIIETSTGGREGFLSGHSTSGCYSEYLIGGGTIFYSRDTQNKACTHLYKTLRYNGSKDTEYDFSNFRRIYGGSGLRSQPGCNDIFRDHYMKTPDENDEALVRKNDPVYYPQYGGKAPPWVMDEGRSFYLRITNGPRAGNPCWDVAYSSFLMRMGSTVGQNDSVAGRQTTDRPDDSTAPQVKAYYVLAADSVDDRYDVGGQISKQITSANEWLFANGGKRLRWDTFKGEIDVQFVRLKQTEAELWLDPENPTKKCRFKQCPSLETIVLAMQAQGFSNRSKITAVFYGGQRSFSSHKDVPWCAWGGWGKAGHVAMYLVSDMNLMNGTVGCSDMNDFAKTPNTQNTVGIAMIHEIFHALGVVSFSGPPNGDGNGHIKNDTSDLMGGSQGTVRLDPGNDDYWRHGKSWADGYRSAFMEPAEPNAELPANWTG
;
A
#
# COMPACT_ATOMS: atom_id res chain seq x y z
N MET A 1 -7.78 46.04 28.69
CA MET A 1 -8.36 47.09 29.55
C MET A 1 -9.87 46.97 29.45
N CYS A 2 -10.58 46.88 30.58
CA CYS A 2 -11.99 46.42 30.71
C CYS A 2 -12.24 44.97 30.20
N ILE A 3 -12.88 44.01 30.90
CA ILE A 3 -13.88 43.98 31.99
C ILE A 3 -15.34 44.17 31.51
N ILE A 4 -16.10 43.07 31.51
CA ILE A 4 -17.32 42.85 32.34
C ILE A 4 -17.30 41.39 32.81
N CYS A 5 -17.84 41.09 34.00
CA CYS A 5 -17.89 39.75 34.59
C CYS A 5 -19.02 39.66 35.66
N GLN A 6 -19.51 38.45 35.97
CA GLN A 6 -20.41 38.10 37.11
C GLN A 6 -21.81 38.76 37.10
N THR A 7 -22.84 38.31 37.83
CA THR A 7 -23.07 37.11 38.70
C THR A 7 -24.41 36.45 38.23
N ALA A 8 -25.25 35.64 38.90
CA ALA A 8 -25.50 35.08 40.26
C ALA A 8 -26.51 33.90 40.11
N LEU A 9 -27.04 33.19 41.13
CA LEU A 9 -26.57 32.52 42.36
C LEU A 9 -27.80 31.77 42.97
N ALA A 10 -27.56 30.66 43.68
CA ALA A 10 -28.43 30.03 44.71
C ALA A 10 -29.77 29.35 44.32
N GLY A 11 -30.03 28.19 44.93
CA GLY A 11 -31.28 27.41 44.80
C GLY A 11 -31.13 25.94 45.21
N ALA A 12 -30.82 25.67 46.49
CA ALA A 12 -30.55 24.32 46.99
C ALA A 12 -31.65 23.79 47.92
N ALA A 13 -32.03 22.52 47.73
CA ALA A 13 -32.84 21.73 48.65
C ALA A 13 -32.38 20.27 48.59
N ALA A 14 -32.38 19.56 49.73
CA ALA A 14 -31.76 18.24 49.87
C ALA A 14 -32.78 17.09 49.93
N ILE A 15 -32.41 15.94 49.39
CA ILE A 15 -33.00 14.64 49.76
C ILE A 15 -31.85 13.69 50.12
N THR A 16 -31.96 13.04 51.27
CA THR A 16 -30.93 12.16 51.84
C THR A 16 -31.20 10.68 51.60
N GLY A 17 -30.14 9.94 51.29
CA GLY A 17 -30.00 8.52 51.69
C GLY A 17 -30.44 7.47 50.67
N LEU A 18 -29.45 6.78 50.10
CA LEU A 18 -29.18 5.36 50.40
C LEU A 18 -27.85 4.94 49.74
N LEU A 19 -27.01 4.20 50.49
CA LEU A 19 -25.71 3.68 50.02
C LEU A 19 -25.83 2.21 49.60
N PRO A 20 -25.32 1.80 48.43
CA PRO A 20 -24.77 0.48 48.22
C PRO A 20 -23.31 0.43 48.70
N ALA A 21 -22.84 -0.72 49.19
CA ALA A 21 -21.51 -0.87 49.75
C ALA A 21 -20.38 -0.85 48.71
N ALA A 22 -19.21 -0.33 49.09
CA ALA A 22 -18.00 -0.41 48.28
C ALA A 22 -17.47 -1.86 48.26
N VAL A 23 -17.45 -2.50 47.09
CA VAL A 23 -16.79 -3.78 46.89
C VAL A 23 -15.29 -3.54 46.74
N VAL A 24 -14.51 -4.05 47.69
CA VAL A 24 -13.03 -4.05 47.61
C VAL A 24 -12.61 -5.10 46.57
N PRO A 25 -11.83 -4.75 45.53
CA PRO A 25 -11.24 -5.74 44.64
C PRO A 25 -10.18 -6.56 45.40
N GLU A 26 -10.36 -7.87 45.48
CA GLU A 26 -9.34 -8.76 46.03
C GLU A 26 -8.06 -8.75 45.16
N ARG A 27 -6.90 -8.94 45.79
CA ARG A 27 -5.66 -9.19 45.05
C ARG A 27 -5.78 -10.53 44.29
N PRO A 28 -5.47 -10.58 42.98
CA PRO A 28 -5.28 -11.86 42.32
C PRO A 28 -4.09 -12.58 42.96
N SER A 29 -4.33 -13.78 43.50
CA SER A 29 -3.29 -14.67 44.00
C SER A 29 -2.38 -15.15 42.87
N SER A 30 -1.08 -15.29 43.12
CA SER A 30 -0.12 -15.77 42.14
C SER A 30 -0.38 -17.24 41.74
N GLU A 31 -0.88 -17.48 40.54
CA GLU A 31 -0.98 -18.83 39.98
C GLU A 31 0.42 -19.41 39.71
N SER A 32 0.78 -20.47 40.45
CA SER A 32 1.96 -21.27 40.14
C SER A 32 1.70 -22.14 38.91
N SER A 33 2.64 -22.16 37.94
CA SER A 33 2.48 -22.89 36.69
C SER A 33 2.42 -24.42 36.87
N SER A 34 1.22 -24.98 36.84
CA SER A 34 0.97 -26.41 37.02
C SER A 34 1.41 -27.24 35.80
N ILE A 35 2.61 -27.82 35.86
CA ILE A 35 3.13 -28.71 34.81
C ILE A 35 2.39 -30.06 34.85
N VAL A 36 1.63 -30.37 33.80
CA VAL A 36 0.91 -31.64 33.64
C VAL A 36 1.89 -32.81 33.54
N ARG A 37 1.66 -33.87 34.35
CA ARG A 37 2.42 -35.12 34.34
C ARG A 37 1.48 -36.29 34.12
N VAL A 38 1.74 -37.14 33.12
CA VAL A 38 0.83 -38.22 32.70
C VAL A 38 1.50 -39.58 32.86
N GLU A 39 0.76 -40.58 33.34
CA GLU A 39 1.29 -41.93 33.62
C GLU A 39 1.38 -42.82 32.37
N SER A 40 0.55 -42.55 31.36
CA SER A 40 0.49 -43.29 30.09
C SER A 40 0.23 -42.33 28.94
N ILE A 41 0.87 -42.56 27.80
CA ILE A 41 0.60 -41.86 26.54
C ILE A 41 0.50 -42.92 25.45
N ASP A 42 -0.55 -42.84 24.63
CA ASP A 42 -0.82 -43.80 23.54
C ASP A 42 -0.79 -45.27 24.03
N GLY A 43 -1.56 -45.54 25.09
CA GLY A 43 -1.63 -46.83 25.78
C GLY A 43 -0.37 -47.26 26.55
N GLN A 44 0.77 -46.56 26.41
CA GLN A 44 2.06 -47.03 26.89
C GLN A 44 2.62 -46.21 28.08
N ARG A 45 2.95 -46.95 29.15
CA ARG A 45 3.55 -46.40 30.39
C ARG A 45 5.04 -46.07 30.20
N CYS A 46 5.52 -45.12 31.00
CA CYS A 46 6.91 -44.71 31.06
C CYS A 46 7.75 -45.75 31.83
N THR A 47 8.48 -46.61 31.11
CA THR A 47 9.16 -47.81 31.67
C THR A 47 10.66 -47.62 31.96
N ARG A 48 11.32 -46.64 31.34
CA ARG A 48 12.77 -46.40 31.49
C ARG A 48 13.09 -44.90 31.50
N ALA A 49 13.72 -44.41 32.56
CA ALA A 49 14.18 -43.02 32.62
C ALA A 49 15.06 -42.66 31.42
N GLY A 50 14.84 -41.50 30.81
CA GLY A 50 15.51 -41.06 29.59
C GLY A 50 14.94 -41.64 28.29
N LEU A 51 13.92 -42.52 28.34
CA LEU A 51 13.15 -42.87 27.16
C LEU A 51 12.40 -41.64 26.64
N VAL A 52 12.38 -41.44 25.32
CA VAL A 52 11.73 -40.28 24.67
C VAL A 52 10.71 -40.79 23.65
N ARG A 53 9.56 -40.12 23.56
CA ARG A 53 8.52 -40.37 22.54
C ARG A 53 7.99 -39.07 21.95
N THR A 54 7.39 -39.18 20.76
CA THR A 54 6.64 -38.11 20.11
C THR A 54 5.24 -38.61 19.81
N VAL A 55 4.21 -37.91 20.26
CA VAL A 55 2.79 -38.25 19.99
C VAL A 55 2.06 -36.96 19.66
N GLY A 56 1.32 -36.92 18.55
CA GLY A 56 0.66 -35.70 18.06
C GLY A 56 1.63 -34.54 17.79
N GLY A 57 2.88 -34.83 17.42
CA GLY A 57 3.95 -33.82 17.25
C GLY A 57 4.60 -33.32 18.56
N ILE A 58 4.05 -33.66 19.73
CA ILE A 58 4.58 -33.25 21.02
C ILE A 58 5.59 -34.28 21.54
N ARG A 59 6.78 -33.80 21.94
CA ARG A 59 7.86 -34.64 22.48
C ARG A 59 7.76 -34.77 24.00
N PHE A 60 7.88 -35.99 24.50
CA PHE A 60 7.83 -36.35 25.92
C PHE A 60 9.07 -37.13 26.33
N GLY A 61 9.66 -36.76 27.47
CA GLY A 61 10.70 -37.53 28.16
C GLY A 61 10.12 -38.30 29.34
N CYS A 62 10.64 -39.51 29.57
CA CYS A 62 10.29 -40.36 30.70
C CYS A 62 11.21 -40.03 31.88
N GLU A 63 10.66 -39.46 32.96
CA GLU A 63 11.41 -38.96 34.14
C GLU A 63 10.96 -39.65 35.44
N ARG A 64 11.81 -39.61 36.48
CA ARG A 64 11.43 -40.07 37.83
C ARG A 64 10.63 -39.00 38.56
N ALA A 65 9.42 -39.37 39.00
CA ALA A 65 8.61 -38.62 39.94
C ALA A 65 8.47 -39.43 41.23
N GLY A 66 9.36 -39.19 42.19
CA GLY A 66 9.48 -40.00 43.41
C GLY A 66 9.88 -41.44 43.09
N LYS A 67 9.11 -42.43 43.59
CA LYS A 67 9.33 -43.86 43.33
C LYS A 67 8.80 -44.34 41.96
N GLN A 68 8.12 -43.49 41.19
CA GLN A 68 7.51 -43.85 39.91
C GLN A 68 8.20 -43.17 38.72
N LEU A 69 8.02 -43.75 37.53
CA LEU A 69 8.40 -43.16 36.25
C LEU A 69 7.14 -42.58 35.58
N ARG A 70 7.20 -41.33 35.12
CA ARG A 70 6.08 -40.63 34.46
C ARG A 70 6.54 -39.86 33.22
N TRP A 71 5.65 -39.69 32.25
CA TRP A 71 5.93 -38.87 31.08
C TRP A 71 5.81 -37.37 31.43
N ARG A 72 6.84 -36.61 31.05
CA ARG A 72 6.89 -35.14 31.09
C ARG A 72 7.07 -34.61 29.67
N GLN A 73 6.33 -33.57 29.31
CA GLN A 73 6.56 -32.90 28.03
C GLN A 73 7.94 -32.21 28.02
N THR A 74 8.75 -32.47 26.99
CA THR A 74 10.12 -31.94 26.86
C THR A 74 10.28 -30.94 25.71
N SER A 75 9.33 -30.87 24.77
CA SER A 75 9.21 -29.69 23.91
C SER A 75 8.55 -28.53 24.68
N PRO A 76 9.04 -27.28 24.57
CA PRO A 76 8.24 -26.09 24.81
C PRO A 76 6.93 -26.11 23.97
N LYS A 77 6.00 -25.18 24.21
CA LYS A 77 4.78 -25.05 23.38
C LYS A 77 5.14 -24.77 21.91
N GLY A 78 5.26 -25.83 21.11
CA GLY A 78 5.36 -25.78 19.65
C GLY A 78 4.03 -25.43 18.97
N ALA A 79 2.93 -25.44 19.72
CA ALA A 79 1.84 -24.54 19.44
C ALA A 79 2.30 -23.12 19.80
N VAL A 80 2.81 -22.40 18.80
CA VAL A 80 2.91 -20.94 18.87
C VAL A 80 1.48 -20.42 19.00
N ALA A 81 1.05 -20.20 20.25
CA ALA A 81 -0.13 -19.44 20.58
C ALA A 81 0.15 -17.98 20.23
N THR A 82 0.15 -17.70 18.92
CA THR A 82 0.10 -16.35 18.41
C THR A 82 -1.22 -15.77 18.88
N ASN A 83 -1.16 -14.84 19.82
CA ASN A 83 -2.15 -13.77 19.91
C ASN A 83 -2.00 -12.85 18.68
N THR A 84 -2.04 -13.43 17.47
CA THR A 84 -2.43 -12.68 16.29
C THR A 84 -3.92 -12.47 16.41
N ASN A 85 -4.31 -11.23 16.68
CA ASN A 85 -5.64 -10.76 16.35
C ASN A 85 -5.98 -11.24 14.94
N PRO A 86 -7.21 -11.72 14.68
CA PRO A 86 -7.58 -12.23 13.37
C PRO A 86 -7.36 -11.14 12.32
N THR A 87 -7.02 -11.52 11.09
CA THR A 87 -6.98 -10.55 9.98
C THR A 87 -8.39 -9.99 9.81
N VAL A 88 -8.59 -8.71 10.13
CA VAL A 88 -9.91 -8.06 10.04
C VAL A 88 -10.10 -7.52 8.63
N LEU A 89 -11.25 -7.85 8.04
CA LEU A 89 -11.71 -7.34 6.74
C LEU A 89 -13.13 -6.80 6.90
N VAL A 90 -13.55 -5.94 5.98
CA VAL A 90 -14.94 -5.48 5.85
C VAL A 90 -15.52 -6.03 4.55
N SER A 91 -16.81 -6.38 4.54
CA SER A 91 -17.54 -6.74 3.32
C SER A 91 -19.04 -6.48 3.50
N ASN A 92 -19.83 -6.62 2.42
CA ASN A 92 -21.27 -6.42 2.45
C ASN A 92 -22.06 -7.73 2.37
N VAL A 93 -23.28 -7.73 2.92
CA VAL A 93 -24.31 -8.74 2.65
C VAL A 93 -24.54 -8.88 1.14
N GLY A 94 -24.69 -10.12 0.66
CA GLY A 94 -24.84 -10.46 -0.75
C GLY A 94 -23.52 -10.73 -1.48
N ASN A 95 -22.38 -10.36 -0.90
CA ASN A 95 -21.06 -10.51 -1.50
C ASN A 95 -20.39 -11.86 -1.15
N SER A 96 -19.24 -12.12 -1.76
CA SER A 96 -18.45 -13.35 -1.59
C SER A 96 -16.95 -13.07 -1.52
N LYS A 97 -16.17 -14.02 -0.98
CA LYS A 97 -14.71 -14.06 -1.09
C LYS A 97 -14.22 -15.50 -1.29
N SER A 98 -13.08 -15.66 -1.94
CA SER A 98 -12.43 -16.97 -2.14
C SER A 98 -11.46 -17.32 -1.00
N ALA A 99 -11.20 -18.62 -0.84
CA ALA A 99 -10.19 -19.13 0.07
C ALA A 99 -8.78 -18.63 -0.31
N LYS A 100 -8.50 -18.49 -1.61
CA LYS A 100 -7.22 -18.01 -2.14
C LYS A 100 -6.98 -16.55 -1.78
N PHE A 101 -7.93 -15.65 -2.05
CA PHE A 101 -7.85 -14.23 -1.66
C PHE A 101 -7.67 -14.08 -0.15
N LEU A 102 -8.49 -14.77 0.65
CA LEU A 102 -8.40 -14.72 2.11
C LEU A 102 -7.07 -15.28 2.64
N GLY A 103 -6.47 -16.27 1.96
CA GLY A 103 -5.12 -16.77 2.23
C GLY A 103 -4.03 -15.72 1.99
N ILE A 104 -4.10 -14.94 0.91
CA ILE A 104 -3.14 -13.86 0.63
C ILE A 104 -3.31 -12.74 1.68
N ARG A 105 -4.55 -12.27 1.95
CA ARG A 105 -4.83 -11.26 2.98
C ARG A 105 -4.37 -11.70 4.38
N ALA A 106 -4.47 -12.99 4.70
CA ALA A 106 -3.98 -13.58 5.95
C ALA A 106 -2.45 -13.80 5.99
N ARG A 107 -1.71 -13.46 4.93
CA ARG A 107 -0.28 -13.75 4.73
C ARG A 107 0.07 -15.24 4.92
N LEU A 108 -0.83 -16.14 4.48
CA LEU A 108 -0.64 -17.60 4.54
C LEU A 108 0.12 -18.17 3.34
N ASN A 109 0.06 -17.52 2.18
CA ASN A 109 0.45 -18.09 0.89
C ASN A 109 1.97 -18.04 0.64
N GLY A 110 2.76 -18.59 1.56
CA GLY A 110 4.19 -18.83 1.39
C GLY A 110 4.45 -19.94 0.36
N ALA A 111 4.60 -19.56 -0.91
CA ALA A 111 5.11 -20.38 -2.02
C ALA A 111 4.42 -21.74 -2.28
N SER A 112 3.19 -21.96 -1.78
CA SER A 112 2.45 -23.21 -1.98
C SER A 112 1.43 -23.10 -3.11
N THR A 113 1.40 -24.11 -3.97
CA THR A 113 0.41 -24.28 -5.06
C THR A 113 -0.90 -24.93 -4.59
N ALA A 114 -1.00 -25.32 -3.32
CA ALA A 114 -2.23 -25.88 -2.77
C ALA A 114 -3.30 -24.79 -2.60
N VAL A 115 -4.55 -25.08 -2.99
CA VAL A 115 -5.66 -24.15 -2.74
C VAL A 115 -5.98 -24.12 -1.24
N PRO A 116 -6.16 -22.94 -0.61
CA PRO A 116 -6.54 -22.89 0.79
C PRO A 116 -7.94 -23.47 1.02
N SER A 117 -8.14 -24.02 2.21
CA SER A 117 -9.43 -24.48 2.72
C SER A 117 -10.03 -23.43 3.67
N LEU A 118 -11.36 -23.36 3.71
CA LEU A 118 -12.12 -22.48 4.61
C LEU A 118 -12.90 -23.30 5.63
N THR A 119 -12.98 -22.80 6.87
CA THR A 119 -13.87 -23.34 7.90
C THR A 119 -14.45 -22.18 8.71
N ALA A 120 -15.76 -21.98 8.63
CA ALA A 120 -16.48 -21.01 9.46
C ALA A 120 -16.72 -21.55 10.87
N THR A 121 -16.73 -20.67 11.87
CA THR A 121 -17.20 -21.08 13.22
C THR A 121 -18.70 -21.39 13.20
N LYS A 122 -19.18 -22.19 14.18
CA LYS A 122 -20.62 -22.46 14.32
C LYS A 122 -21.44 -21.18 14.57
N LEU A 123 -20.85 -20.15 15.16
CA LEU A 123 -21.50 -18.85 15.40
C LEU A 123 -21.63 -18.05 14.09
N SER A 124 -20.61 -18.13 13.22
CA SER A 124 -20.58 -17.48 11.91
C SER A 124 -21.67 -17.98 10.95
N ALA A 125 -22.27 -19.15 11.20
CA ALA A 125 -23.20 -19.82 10.28
C ALA A 125 -24.52 -19.07 10.01
N ALA A 126 -24.87 -18.07 10.82
CA ALA A 126 -25.97 -17.15 10.54
C ALA A 126 -25.56 -15.97 9.63
N VAL A 127 -24.30 -15.55 9.72
CA VAL A 127 -23.71 -14.40 8.99
C VAL A 127 -23.22 -14.81 7.60
N CYS A 128 -22.64 -16.00 7.48
CA CYS A 128 -21.99 -16.45 6.26
C CYS A 128 -22.10 -17.96 6.02
N LYS A 129 -21.97 -18.37 4.76
CA LYS A 129 -22.01 -19.76 4.28
C LYS A 129 -20.72 -20.08 3.54
N VAL A 130 -20.06 -21.18 3.87
CA VAL A 130 -18.91 -21.71 3.13
C VAL A 130 -19.39 -22.82 2.20
N SER A 131 -19.01 -22.75 0.93
CA SER A 131 -19.36 -23.71 -0.12
C SER A 131 -18.11 -24.02 -0.94
N GLY A 132 -17.43 -25.12 -0.60
CA GLY A 132 -16.10 -25.41 -1.13
C GLY A 132 -15.10 -24.31 -0.76
N GLU A 133 -14.50 -23.70 -1.77
CA GLU A 133 -13.49 -22.64 -1.64
C GLU A 133 -14.09 -21.24 -1.48
N ILE A 134 -15.41 -21.07 -1.54
CA ILE A 134 -16.07 -19.76 -1.49
C ILE A 134 -16.77 -19.57 -0.14
N VAL A 135 -16.64 -18.37 0.44
CA VAL A 135 -17.54 -17.87 1.48
C VAL A 135 -18.50 -16.83 0.88
N GLN A 136 -19.79 -16.94 1.19
CA GLN A 136 -20.84 -15.98 0.86
C GLN A 136 -21.39 -15.34 2.13
N PHE A 137 -21.67 -14.03 2.10
CA PHE A 137 -22.18 -13.28 3.24
C PHE A 137 -23.70 -13.06 3.10
N VAL A 138 -24.47 -13.52 4.08
CA VAL A 138 -25.94 -13.63 4.00
C VAL A 138 -26.70 -12.79 5.03
N ALA A 139 -26.02 -12.33 6.08
CA ALA A 139 -26.55 -11.41 7.08
C ALA A 139 -25.43 -10.55 7.68
N GLU A 140 -25.79 -9.50 8.41
CA GLU A 140 -24.82 -8.63 9.09
C GLU A 140 -24.19 -9.31 10.32
N GLY A 141 -22.96 -8.92 10.66
CA GLY A 141 -22.22 -9.40 11.83
C GLY A 141 -20.81 -9.89 11.49
N ASN A 142 -20.16 -10.54 12.46
CA ASN A 142 -18.81 -11.09 12.27
C ASN A 142 -18.88 -12.50 11.67
N CYS A 143 -18.40 -12.65 10.43
CA CYS A 143 -18.07 -13.94 9.85
C CYS A 143 -16.63 -14.31 10.24
N ASP A 144 -16.49 -15.06 11.34
CA ASP A 144 -15.20 -15.62 11.75
C ASP A 144 -14.90 -16.91 10.98
N LEU A 145 -13.72 -16.95 10.36
CA LEU A 145 -13.23 -17.99 9.47
C LEU A 145 -11.83 -18.43 9.89
N ARG A 146 -11.54 -19.73 9.86
CA ARG A 146 -10.19 -20.26 9.75
C ARG A 146 -9.88 -20.52 8.28
N VAL A 147 -8.79 -19.94 7.79
CA VAL A 147 -8.18 -20.25 6.50
C VAL A 147 -7.01 -21.18 6.76
N ALA A 148 -6.86 -22.27 5.99
CA ALA A 148 -5.76 -23.22 6.14
C ALA A 148 -5.19 -23.72 4.81
N ILE A 149 -3.87 -23.70 4.68
CA ILE A 149 -3.11 -24.15 3.50
C ILE A 149 -1.94 -25.05 3.96
N GLY A 150 -1.90 -26.28 3.45
CA GLY A 150 -0.96 -27.30 3.95
C GLY A 150 -1.08 -27.51 5.46
N GLY A 151 0.03 -27.35 6.20
CA GLY A 151 0.06 -27.41 7.66
C GLY A 151 -0.19 -26.07 8.38
N SER A 152 -0.40 -24.97 7.66
CA SER A 152 -0.51 -23.62 8.20
C SER A 152 -1.97 -23.15 8.26
N SER A 153 -2.36 -22.42 9.31
CA SER A 153 -3.67 -21.76 9.38
C SER A 153 -3.64 -20.39 10.06
N LYS A 154 -4.61 -19.55 9.72
CA LYS A 154 -4.86 -18.22 10.32
C LYS A 154 -6.35 -18.02 10.54
N ASP A 155 -6.69 -17.24 11.56
CA ASP A 155 -8.04 -16.72 11.77
C ASP A 155 -8.22 -15.40 11.00
N VAL A 156 -9.35 -15.29 10.31
CA VAL A 156 -9.78 -14.12 9.54
C VAL A 156 -11.18 -13.75 10.02
N ARG A 157 -11.40 -12.48 10.34
CA ARG A 157 -12.70 -11.94 10.76
C ARG A 157 -13.20 -11.00 9.68
N ILE A 158 -14.33 -11.34 9.07
CA ILE A 158 -14.98 -10.46 8.10
C ILE A 158 -16.16 -9.79 8.80
N ASN A 159 -16.05 -8.48 9.04
CA ASN A 159 -17.15 -7.65 9.50
C ASN A 159 -18.09 -7.41 8.32
N VAL A 160 -19.22 -8.12 8.31
CA VAL A 160 -20.25 -8.02 7.29
C VAL A 160 -21.25 -6.94 7.69
N LYS A 161 -21.32 -5.89 6.87
CA LYS A 161 -22.28 -4.79 7.00
C LYS A 161 -23.40 -4.92 5.94
N LYS A 162 -24.52 -4.21 6.12
CA LYS A 162 -25.33 -3.77 4.96
C LYS A 162 -24.48 -2.92 4.00
N LEU A 163 -24.92 -2.82 2.75
CA LEU A 163 -24.40 -1.79 1.86
C LEU A 163 -24.73 -0.40 2.39
N LEU A 164 -23.91 0.57 1.98
CA LEU A 164 -24.17 1.98 2.23
C LEU A 164 -25.53 2.38 1.63
N PRO A 165 -26.25 3.34 2.23
CA PRO A 165 -27.40 3.95 1.57
C PRO A 165 -27.00 4.56 0.23
N ARG A 166 -27.97 4.84 -0.64
CA ARG A 166 -27.74 5.68 -1.83
C ARG A 166 -27.09 7.00 -1.45
N SER A 167 -26.15 7.46 -2.28
CA SER A 167 -25.67 8.85 -2.27
C SER A 167 -25.58 9.37 -3.68
N THR A 168 -26.06 10.59 -3.92
CA THR A 168 -25.81 11.32 -5.17
C THR A 168 -24.48 12.08 -5.15
N VAL A 169 -23.87 12.22 -3.98
CA VAL A 169 -22.55 12.83 -3.79
C VAL A 169 -21.49 11.78 -3.50
N ASP A 170 -20.28 12.11 -3.90
CA ASP A 170 -19.05 11.42 -3.55
C ASP A 170 -18.79 11.53 -2.03
N ARG A 171 -18.54 10.42 -1.33
CA ARG A 171 -18.30 10.47 0.14
C ARG A 171 -16.82 10.68 0.48
N PRO A 172 -16.50 11.30 1.63
CA PRO A 172 -15.10 11.41 2.09
C PRO A 172 -14.55 10.02 2.46
N GLY A 173 -13.78 9.41 1.55
CA GLY A 173 -13.30 8.03 1.69
C GLY A 173 -12.11 7.75 0.77
N GLY A 174 -12.38 7.49 -0.50
CA GLY A 174 -11.42 7.72 -1.59
C GLY A 174 -11.51 9.17 -2.06
N ASN A 175 -10.42 9.66 -2.67
CA ASN A 175 -10.38 11.01 -3.26
C ASN A 175 -9.48 11.06 -4.50
N VAL A 176 -8.41 10.26 -4.52
CA VAL A 176 -7.21 10.44 -5.35
C VAL A 176 -6.65 9.06 -5.71
N LEU A 177 -6.50 8.81 -7.01
CA LEU A 177 -5.95 7.58 -7.60
C LEU A 177 -6.73 6.32 -7.23
N ASP A 178 -8.04 6.47 -7.10
CA ASP A 178 -9.00 5.41 -6.74
C ASP A 178 -9.89 5.01 -7.93
N VAL A 179 -10.29 3.74 -7.99
CA VAL A 179 -11.42 3.30 -8.82
C VAL A 179 -12.72 3.75 -8.15
N LYS A 180 -13.55 4.56 -8.84
CA LYS A 180 -14.84 5.05 -8.35
C LYS A 180 -16.01 4.24 -8.90
N PRO A 181 -16.78 3.52 -8.05
CA PRO A 181 -18.01 2.86 -8.46
C PRO A 181 -19.15 3.85 -8.75
N LEU A 182 -19.73 3.79 -9.94
CA LEU A 182 -20.90 4.60 -10.34
C LEU A 182 -22.14 3.73 -10.58
N TYR A 183 -23.30 4.29 -10.26
CA TYR A 183 -24.59 3.82 -10.75
C TYR A 183 -25.34 4.96 -11.45
N ILE A 184 -25.70 4.79 -12.71
CA ILE A 184 -26.11 5.90 -13.58
C ILE A 184 -27.55 5.67 -14.05
N THR A 185 -28.44 6.65 -13.84
CA THR A 185 -29.84 6.62 -14.32
C THR A 185 -30.13 7.84 -15.19
N PHE A 186 -31.28 7.85 -15.86
CA PHE A 186 -31.80 9.04 -16.54
C PHE A 186 -32.88 9.69 -15.66
N LYS A 187 -33.12 10.99 -15.81
CA LYS A 187 -34.20 11.70 -15.08
C LYS A 187 -35.62 11.18 -15.37
N ASP A 188 -35.79 10.42 -16.45
CA ASP A 188 -37.00 9.68 -16.84
C ASP A 188 -36.76 8.15 -16.91
N GLY A 189 -35.60 7.70 -16.42
CA GLY A 189 -35.15 6.32 -16.54
C GLY A 189 -35.82 5.37 -15.56
N ILE A 190 -35.55 4.07 -15.74
CA ILE A 190 -35.80 3.09 -14.70
C ILE A 190 -34.67 3.22 -13.65
N ASP A 191 -34.97 2.80 -12.41
CA ASP A 191 -34.05 2.79 -11.28
C ASP A 191 -34.27 1.50 -10.47
N ASP A 192 -33.61 0.42 -10.87
CA ASP A 192 -33.62 -0.88 -10.14
C ASP A 192 -32.73 -0.84 -8.87
N ARG A 193 -32.07 0.30 -8.60
CA ARG A 193 -31.29 0.60 -7.40
C ARG A 193 -30.10 -0.34 -7.16
N HIS A 194 -29.42 -0.72 -8.24
CA HIS A 194 -28.21 -1.56 -8.25
C HIS A 194 -27.06 -1.03 -7.38
N ASP A 195 -27.09 0.24 -6.97
CA ASP A 195 -26.22 0.84 -5.96
C ASP A 195 -26.47 0.30 -4.54
N THR A 196 -27.72 0.01 -4.20
CA THR A 196 -28.15 -0.43 -2.85
C THR A 196 -28.46 -1.92 -2.73
N GLU A 197 -28.91 -2.58 -3.82
CA GLU A 197 -29.07 -4.05 -3.82
C GLU A 197 -27.77 -4.81 -4.15
N GLY A 198 -26.73 -4.09 -4.60
CA GLY A 198 -25.35 -4.58 -4.56
C GLY A 198 -24.78 -5.19 -5.84
N LEU A 199 -25.44 -5.05 -7.00
CA LEU A 199 -24.85 -5.47 -8.28
C LEU A 199 -23.53 -4.73 -8.54
N VAL A 200 -23.49 -3.41 -8.34
CA VAL A 200 -22.28 -2.59 -8.55
C VAL A 200 -21.17 -2.98 -7.57
N ALA A 201 -21.51 -3.20 -6.29
CA ALA A 201 -20.57 -3.67 -5.27
C ALA A 201 -19.96 -5.04 -5.64
N THR A 202 -20.81 -5.99 -6.01
CA THR A 202 -20.41 -7.36 -6.40
C THR A 202 -19.50 -7.33 -7.63
N MET A 203 -19.87 -6.54 -8.65
CA MET A 203 -19.10 -6.34 -9.88
C MET A 203 -17.70 -5.82 -9.58
N VAL A 204 -17.58 -4.73 -8.80
CA VAL A 204 -16.27 -4.12 -8.55
C VAL A 204 -15.42 -4.99 -7.62
N THR A 205 -15.95 -5.50 -6.50
CA THR A 205 -15.10 -6.20 -5.53
C THR A 205 -14.56 -7.54 -6.04
N ASN A 206 -15.38 -8.34 -6.75
CA ASN A 206 -14.91 -9.63 -7.26
C ASN A 206 -13.78 -9.46 -8.28
N MET A 207 -13.87 -8.46 -9.16
CA MET A 207 -12.80 -8.14 -10.11
C MET A 207 -11.49 -7.78 -9.39
N LEU A 208 -11.55 -6.97 -8.32
CA LEU A 208 -10.38 -6.55 -7.57
C LEU A 208 -9.77 -7.73 -6.77
N ASP A 209 -10.60 -8.62 -6.22
CA ASP A 209 -10.14 -9.85 -5.57
C ASP A 209 -9.37 -10.74 -6.56
N VAL A 210 -9.91 -10.91 -7.78
CA VAL A 210 -9.33 -11.74 -8.85
C VAL A 210 -8.04 -11.13 -9.41
N PHE A 211 -7.88 -9.81 -9.38
CA PHE A 211 -6.60 -9.15 -9.60
C PHE A 211 -5.61 -9.44 -8.46
N ALA A 212 -6.00 -9.19 -7.20
CA ALA A 212 -5.17 -9.42 -6.01
C ALA A 212 -4.73 -10.89 -5.85
N GLU A 213 -5.55 -11.81 -6.34
CA GLU A 213 -5.28 -13.25 -6.42
C GLU A 213 -4.21 -13.66 -7.44
N GLN A 214 -3.86 -12.77 -8.37
CA GLN A 214 -2.84 -12.98 -9.40
C GLN A 214 -1.61 -12.06 -9.15
N HIS A 215 -1.79 -10.99 -8.36
CA HIS A 215 -0.74 -10.06 -7.93
C HIS A 215 -0.59 -10.04 -6.40
N PRO A 216 -0.13 -11.17 -5.81
CA PRO A 216 -0.03 -11.32 -4.36
C PRO A 216 0.91 -10.27 -3.74
N GLY A 217 0.41 -9.58 -2.72
CA GLY A 217 1.10 -8.48 -2.05
C GLY A 217 0.59 -7.09 -2.43
N PHE A 218 -0.24 -6.98 -3.48
CA PHE A 218 -0.81 -5.72 -3.95
C PHE A 218 -2.31 -5.83 -4.23
N GLU A 219 -2.99 -4.68 -4.21
CA GLU A 219 -4.38 -4.55 -4.63
C GLU A 219 -4.59 -3.22 -5.36
N ILE A 220 -5.66 -3.13 -6.14
CA ILE A 220 -6.06 -1.90 -6.81
C ILE A 220 -6.84 -1.04 -5.80
N ARG A 221 -6.53 0.25 -5.78
CA ARG A 221 -7.25 1.25 -4.98
C ARG A 221 -8.72 1.31 -5.37
N LEU A 222 -9.58 1.06 -4.40
CA LEU A 222 -11.03 1.22 -4.51
C LEU A 222 -11.47 2.37 -3.63
N ASP A 223 -12.27 3.27 -4.18
CA ASP A 223 -12.95 4.29 -3.41
C ASP A 223 -13.92 3.64 -2.42
N THR A 224 -13.67 3.84 -1.13
CA THR A 224 -14.42 3.19 -0.05
C THR A 224 -14.80 4.14 1.08
N TYR A 225 -16.01 3.96 1.59
CA TYR A 225 -16.52 4.63 2.78
C TYR A 225 -16.83 3.60 3.87
N GLU A 226 -16.30 3.82 5.07
CA GLU A 226 -16.26 2.85 6.18
C GLU A 226 -15.78 1.42 5.84
N GLY A 227 -14.94 1.26 4.82
CA GLY A 227 -14.47 -0.05 4.32
C GLY A 227 -15.43 -0.79 3.38
N LEU A 228 -16.44 -0.10 2.85
CA LEU A 228 -17.35 -0.59 1.79
C LEU A 228 -17.17 0.23 0.51
N PRO A 229 -17.42 -0.32 -0.70
CA PRO A 229 -17.33 0.44 -1.95
C PRO A 229 -18.23 1.69 -1.92
N ASP A 230 -17.69 2.88 -2.15
CA ASP A 230 -18.50 4.10 -2.17
C ASP A 230 -19.17 4.32 -3.53
N ILE A 231 -20.31 3.67 -3.71
CA ILE A 231 -21.10 3.78 -4.94
C ILE A 231 -21.85 5.12 -4.95
N GLN A 232 -21.53 5.94 -5.95
CA GLN A 232 -22.26 7.18 -6.23
C GLN A 232 -23.37 6.91 -7.27
N HIS A 233 -24.60 7.28 -6.92
CA HIS A 233 -25.72 7.36 -7.87
C HIS A 233 -25.65 8.67 -8.65
N VAL A 234 -25.81 8.60 -9.97
CA VAL A 234 -25.65 9.72 -10.90
C VAL A 234 -26.87 9.76 -11.81
N GLU A 235 -27.81 10.63 -11.50
CA GLU A 235 -28.93 10.92 -12.40
C GLU A 235 -28.46 11.88 -13.49
N LEU A 236 -28.48 11.43 -14.75
CA LEU A 236 -28.11 12.26 -15.89
C LEU A 236 -29.20 13.32 -16.15
N PRO A 237 -28.84 14.59 -16.42
CA PRO A 237 -29.80 15.71 -16.57
C PRO A 237 -30.62 15.67 -17.88
N VAL A 238 -30.68 14.52 -18.54
CA VAL A 238 -31.19 14.29 -19.89
C VAL A 238 -32.19 13.13 -19.86
N THR A 239 -33.21 13.14 -20.73
CA THR A 239 -34.09 11.96 -20.87
C THR A 239 -33.38 10.86 -21.66
N ARG A 240 -33.83 9.62 -21.54
CA ARG A 240 -33.36 8.53 -22.41
C ARG A 240 -33.56 8.89 -23.89
N GLU A 241 -34.67 9.51 -24.26
CA GLU A 241 -34.93 9.97 -25.63
C GLU A 241 -33.94 11.06 -26.08
N GLN A 242 -33.73 12.11 -25.26
CA GLN A 242 -32.79 13.20 -25.55
C GLN A 242 -31.35 12.68 -25.71
N PHE A 243 -30.92 11.76 -24.84
CA PHE A 243 -29.60 11.11 -24.91
C PHE A 243 -29.42 10.27 -26.18
N MET A 244 -30.47 9.58 -26.62
CA MET A 244 -30.48 8.82 -27.88
C MET A 244 -30.47 9.73 -29.12
N ALA A 245 -31.08 10.91 -29.04
CA ALA A 245 -31.04 11.93 -30.10
C ALA A 245 -29.64 12.58 -30.21
N ASP A 246 -28.99 12.82 -29.08
CA ASP A 246 -27.62 13.35 -28.98
C ASP A 246 -26.52 12.36 -29.38
N TRP A 247 -26.85 11.09 -29.66
CA TRP A 247 -25.88 10.07 -30.04
C TRP A 247 -25.40 10.26 -31.50
N ASN A 248 -24.46 11.20 -31.67
CA ASN A 248 -23.87 11.59 -32.95
C ASN A 248 -22.39 11.20 -33.12
N THR A 249 -21.75 10.59 -32.11
CA THR A 249 -20.36 10.09 -32.16
C THR A 249 -20.28 8.57 -31.95
N SER A 250 -19.13 7.97 -32.30
CA SER A 250 -18.83 6.55 -32.06
C SER A 250 -18.70 6.15 -30.57
N TYR A 251 -18.74 7.11 -29.64
CA TYR A 251 -18.56 6.91 -28.18
C TYR A 251 -19.74 7.49 -27.36
N GLY A 252 -20.84 7.82 -28.04
CA GLY A 252 -22.03 8.41 -27.44
C GLY A 252 -21.83 9.79 -26.82
N PRO A 253 -22.87 10.31 -26.14
CA PRO A 253 -22.82 11.58 -25.41
C PRO A 253 -22.63 11.37 -23.89
N LEU A 254 -22.33 10.15 -23.44
CA LEU A 254 -22.25 9.83 -22.01
C LEU A 254 -21.19 10.64 -21.23
N PRO A 255 -19.95 10.86 -21.73
CA PRO A 255 -18.97 11.71 -21.05
C PRO A 255 -19.47 13.15 -20.83
N LYS A 256 -20.10 13.75 -21.86
CA LYS A 256 -20.75 15.07 -21.79
C LYS A 256 -21.80 15.13 -20.68
N TYR A 257 -22.68 14.14 -20.60
CA TYR A 257 -23.76 14.14 -19.60
C TYR A 257 -23.28 13.82 -18.18
N LEU A 258 -22.20 13.05 -18.03
CA LEU A 258 -21.55 12.83 -16.74
C LEU A 258 -20.83 14.11 -16.23
N LEU A 259 -20.17 14.88 -17.11
CA LEU A 259 -19.65 16.21 -16.75
C LEU A 259 -20.79 17.16 -16.33
N GLN A 260 -21.91 17.18 -17.07
CA GLN A 260 -23.09 17.98 -16.71
C GLN A 260 -23.74 17.55 -15.38
N ALA A 261 -23.57 16.28 -14.97
CA ALA A 261 -23.95 15.79 -13.65
C ALA A 261 -22.93 16.11 -12.54
N GLY A 262 -21.85 16.85 -12.86
CA GLY A 262 -20.85 17.32 -11.90
C GLY A 262 -19.66 16.38 -11.66
N LEU A 263 -19.52 15.31 -12.44
CA LEU A 263 -18.33 14.45 -12.36
C LEU A 263 -17.13 15.09 -13.08
N ASN A 264 -15.95 15.00 -12.46
CA ASN A 264 -14.70 15.40 -13.09
C ASN A 264 -14.29 14.35 -14.15
N ILE A 265 -14.71 14.56 -15.40
CA ILE A 265 -14.38 13.71 -16.57
C ILE A 265 -13.75 14.57 -17.67
N ASN A 266 -12.66 14.08 -18.27
CA ASN A 266 -11.91 14.73 -19.34
C ASN A 266 -12.71 14.68 -20.66
N VAL A 267 -13.20 15.82 -21.15
CA VAL A 267 -13.98 15.94 -22.39
C VAL A 267 -13.64 17.24 -23.11
N SER A 268 -13.61 17.21 -24.44
CA SER A 268 -13.25 18.40 -25.22
C SER A 268 -14.32 19.49 -25.14
N PRO A 269 -14.01 20.78 -25.43
CA PRO A 269 -14.93 21.90 -25.23
C PRO A 269 -16.26 21.86 -26.03
N ASP A 270 -16.34 20.98 -27.04
CA ASP A 270 -17.54 20.68 -27.82
C ASP A 270 -18.38 19.52 -27.24
N GLY A 271 -17.93 18.91 -26.14
CA GLY A 271 -18.50 17.72 -25.52
C GLY A 271 -18.10 16.40 -26.16
N THR A 272 -17.06 16.36 -27.00
CA THR A 272 -16.61 15.15 -27.71
C THR A 272 -15.28 14.58 -27.20
N ARG A 273 -14.36 14.22 -28.11
CA ARG A 273 -13.17 13.40 -27.89
C ARG A 273 -11.98 14.22 -27.41
N GLU A 274 -11.71 14.21 -26.10
CA GLU A 274 -10.41 14.64 -25.59
C GLU A 274 -9.38 13.49 -25.57
N LEU A 275 -8.29 13.65 -26.32
CA LEU A 275 -7.09 12.79 -26.27
C LEU A 275 -5.96 13.38 -25.39
N SER A 276 -6.25 14.47 -24.66
CA SER A 276 -5.29 15.05 -23.74
C SER A 276 -5.11 14.15 -22.50
N TYR A 277 -4.14 14.50 -21.67
CA TYR A 277 -3.78 13.75 -20.47
C TYR A 277 -4.99 13.52 -19.55
N GLU A 278 -5.03 12.36 -18.91
CA GLU A 278 -6.03 12.01 -17.90
C GLU A 278 -5.85 12.89 -16.66
N ASN A 279 -6.39 14.12 -16.72
CA ASN A 279 -6.40 15.08 -15.61
C ASN A 279 -7.29 14.60 -14.45
N THR A 280 -8.08 13.55 -14.67
CA THR A 280 -8.89 12.92 -13.63
C THR A 280 -8.00 12.02 -12.77
N ASN A 281 -7.90 12.32 -11.48
CA ASN A 281 -7.22 11.45 -10.53
C ASN A 281 -8.11 10.25 -10.11
N ARG A 282 -8.95 9.69 -11.00
CA ARG A 282 -9.81 8.52 -10.73
C ARG A 282 -10.02 7.64 -11.97
N ILE A 283 -10.52 6.42 -11.76
CA ILE A 283 -11.00 5.51 -12.81
C ILE A 283 -12.48 5.24 -12.55
N PHE A 284 -13.38 5.66 -13.44
CA PHE A 284 -14.83 5.49 -13.25
C PHE A 284 -15.31 4.13 -13.77
N VAL A 285 -15.93 3.33 -12.91
CA VAL A 285 -16.46 2.00 -13.26
C VAL A 285 -17.89 1.91 -12.79
N GLY A 286 -18.83 1.54 -13.65
CA GLY A 286 -20.24 1.59 -13.25
C GLY A 286 -21.22 0.84 -14.11
N ILE A 287 -22.49 0.98 -13.74
CA ILE A 287 -23.64 0.42 -14.44
C ILE A 287 -24.58 1.56 -14.81
N ILE A 288 -25.09 1.57 -16.05
CA ILE A 288 -26.09 2.52 -16.53
C ILE A 288 -27.43 1.84 -16.80
N GLU A 289 -28.50 2.44 -16.31
CA GLU A 289 -29.84 1.86 -16.21
C GLU A 289 -30.66 1.99 -17.51
N THR A 290 -30.06 1.58 -18.64
CA THR A 290 -30.65 1.71 -19.97
C THR A 290 -30.10 0.64 -20.94
N SER A 291 -30.67 0.62 -22.14
CA SER A 291 -30.13 -0.09 -23.30
C SER A 291 -28.99 0.69 -23.96
N THR A 292 -28.00 0.01 -24.53
CA THR A 292 -27.04 0.68 -25.44
C THR A 292 -27.75 1.46 -26.54
N GLY A 293 -27.16 2.59 -26.95
CA GLY A 293 -27.69 3.50 -27.95
C GLY A 293 -27.55 3.00 -29.38
N GLY A 294 -28.23 1.89 -29.70
CA GLY A 294 -28.07 1.16 -30.96
C GLY A 294 -28.54 1.92 -32.21
N ARG A 295 -27.69 2.78 -32.77
CA ARG A 295 -27.66 3.02 -34.23
C ARG A 295 -26.73 2.01 -34.89
N GLU A 296 -27.27 1.27 -35.85
CA GLU A 296 -26.48 0.36 -36.69
C GLU A 296 -25.52 1.15 -37.60
N GLY A 297 -24.32 0.61 -37.86
CA GLY A 297 -23.47 1.04 -38.97
C GLY A 297 -22.36 2.08 -38.70
N PHE A 298 -22.17 2.61 -37.49
CA PHE A 298 -21.13 3.62 -37.24
C PHE A 298 -19.67 3.09 -37.27
N LEU A 299 -19.49 1.78 -37.02
CA LEU A 299 -18.32 0.99 -37.43
C LEU A 299 -18.81 -0.44 -37.73
N SER A 300 -18.27 -1.07 -38.77
CA SER A 300 -18.71 -2.38 -39.30
C SER A 300 -18.45 -3.60 -38.39
N GLY A 301 -18.00 -3.39 -37.15
CA GLY A 301 -17.75 -4.43 -36.14
C GLY A 301 -18.73 -4.48 -34.97
N HIS A 302 -19.65 -3.51 -34.81
CA HIS A 302 -20.56 -3.43 -33.67
C HIS A 302 -22.00 -3.80 -34.06
N SER A 303 -22.29 -5.10 -34.11
CA SER A 303 -23.58 -5.66 -34.57
C SER A 303 -24.54 -6.11 -33.45
N THR A 304 -24.16 -5.99 -32.18
CA THR A 304 -24.97 -6.44 -31.04
C THR A 304 -25.47 -5.27 -30.21
N SER A 305 -26.79 -5.11 -30.15
CA SER A 305 -27.48 -4.10 -29.36
C SER A 305 -28.08 -4.71 -28.09
N GLY A 306 -28.10 -3.94 -26.99
CA GLY A 306 -28.52 -4.40 -25.65
C GLY A 306 -27.36 -4.52 -24.65
N CYS A 307 -27.39 -5.60 -23.84
CA CYS A 307 -26.52 -5.85 -22.69
C CYS A 307 -25.02 -5.88 -23.02
N TYR A 308 -24.31 -4.75 -22.85
CA TYR A 308 -22.91 -4.59 -23.28
C TYR A 308 -22.11 -3.66 -22.35
N SER A 309 -20.80 -3.51 -22.58
CA SER A 309 -19.88 -2.62 -21.84
C SER A 309 -19.27 -1.57 -22.75
N GLU A 310 -19.42 -0.30 -22.43
CA GLU A 310 -18.81 0.84 -23.13
C GLU A 310 -17.59 1.39 -22.39
N TYR A 311 -16.70 2.06 -23.13
CA TYR A 311 -15.50 2.71 -22.63
C TYR A 311 -15.73 4.21 -22.58
N LEU A 312 -15.39 4.85 -21.45
CA LEU A 312 -15.27 6.30 -21.42
C LEU A 312 -13.89 6.68 -21.97
N ILE A 313 -13.87 7.60 -22.93
CA ILE A 313 -12.74 8.52 -23.10
C ILE A 313 -12.65 9.30 -21.78
N GLY A 314 -11.45 9.42 -21.18
CA GLY A 314 -11.34 9.73 -19.75
C GLY A 314 -11.46 8.49 -18.84
N GLY A 315 -10.83 7.38 -19.25
CA GLY A 315 -10.40 6.34 -18.30
C GLY A 315 -11.43 5.38 -17.71
N GLY A 316 -12.69 5.36 -18.14
CA GLY A 316 -13.76 4.58 -17.49
C GLY A 316 -14.33 3.38 -18.27
N THR A 317 -15.15 2.56 -17.60
CA THR A 317 -15.96 1.48 -18.23
C THR A 317 -17.34 1.39 -17.60
N ILE A 318 -18.38 1.41 -18.43
CA ILE A 318 -19.79 1.41 -18.01
C ILE A 318 -20.53 0.23 -18.63
N PHE A 319 -21.25 -0.55 -17.81
CA PHE A 319 -22.08 -1.67 -18.26
C PHE A 319 -23.55 -1.26 -18.39
N TYR A 320 -24.19 -1.59 -19.52
CA TYR A 320 -25.60 -1.33 -19.75
C TYR A 320 -26.45 -2.46 -19.16
N SER A 321 -27.33 -2.14 -18.20
CA SER A 321 -28.14 -3.11 -17.47
C SER A 321 -29.38 -3.59 -18.23
N ARG A 322 -29.69 -3.06 -19.43
CA ARG A 322 -30.91 -3.41 -20.19
C ARG A 322 -30.67 -3.82 -21.64
N ASP A 323 -31.55 -4.65 -22.17
CA ASP A 323 -31.64 -4.96 -23.60
C ASP A 323 -32.34 -3.84 -24.39
N THR A 324 -32.38 -3.93 -25.72
CA THR A 324 -33.07 -2.94 -26.58
C THR A 324 -34.57 -2.85 -26.34
N GLN A 325 -35.17 -3.87 -25.72
CA GLN A 325 -36.58 -3.91 -25.31
C GLN A 325 -36.79 -3.37 -23.88
N ASN A 326 -35.75 -2.74 -23.31
CA ASN A 326 -35.69 -2.15 -21.97
C ASN A 326 -35.84 -3.16 -20.81
N LYS A 327 -35.62 -4.45 -21.08
CA LYS A 327 -35.69 -5.53 -20.08
C LYS A 327 -34.36 -5.66 -19.36
N ALA A 328 -34.40 -5.92 -18.05
CA ALA A 328 -33.20 -6.07 -17.24
C ALA A 328 -32.34 -7.27 -17.71
N CYS A 329 -31.03 -7.06 -17.82
CA CYS A 329 -30.04 -8.06 -18.20
C CYS A 329 -29.76 -9.02 -17.03
N THR A 330 -30.73 -9.84 -16.66
CA THR A 330 -30.70 -10.73 -15.49
C THR A 330 -29.53 -11.72 -15.45
N HIS A 331 -28.80 -11.89 -16.55
CA HIS A 331 -27.56 -12.66 -16.59
C HIS A 331 -26.37 -11.93 -15.94
N LEU A 332 -26.36 -10.59 -15.87
CA LEU A 332 -25.24 -9.80 -15.32
C LEU A 332 -24.90 -10.25 -13.89
N TYR A 333 -25.92 -10.45 -13.06
CA TYR A 333 -25.79 -11.03 -11.71
C TYR A 333 -25.10 -12.41 -11.66
N LYS A 334 -25.19 -13.22 -12.72
CA LYS A 334 -24.53 -14.53 -12.83
C LYS A 334 -23.14 -14.46 -13.50
N THR A 335 -22.85 -13.36 -14.20
CA THR A 335 -21.57 -13.14 -14.90
C THR A 335 -20.62 -12.20 -14.18
N LEU A 336 -21.02 -11.58 -13.07
CA LEU A 336 -20.22 -10.63 -12.28
C LEU A 336 -20.01 -11.11 -10.82
N ARG A 337 -20.37 -12.36 -10.53
CA ARG A 337 -20.22 -13.03 -9.23
C ARG A 337 -19.06 -13.99 -9.26
N TYR A 338 -18.28 -14.05 -8.17
CA TYR A 338 -17.16 -15.00 -8.04
C TYR A 338 -17.58 -16.44 -8.40
N ASN A 339 -16.82 -17.08 -9.30
CA ASN A 339 -17.08 -18.37 -9.94
C ASN A 339 -18.40 -18.42 -10.77
N GLY A 340 -18.76 -17.28 -11.39
CA GLY A 340 -19.81 -17.17 -12.40
C GLY A 340 -19.36 -17.64 -13.79
N SER A 341 -20.23 -17.54 -14.80
CA SER A 341 -19.88 -18.06 -16.13
C SER A 341 -18.81 -17.22 -16.84
N LYS A 342 -18.67 -15.92 -16.50
CA LYS A 342 -17.52 -15.07 -16.89
C LYS A 342 -16.37 -15.07 -15.88
N ASP A 343 -16.34 -16.05 -14.99
CA ASP A 343 -15.18 -16.34 -14.15
C ASP A 343 -14.47 -17.59 -14.68
N THR A 344 -15.24 -18.60 -15.08
CA THR A 344 -14.74 -19.68 -15.96
C THR A 344 -14.35 -19.16 -17.34
N GLU A 345 -14.99 -18.08 -17.79
CA GLU A 345 -14.57 -17.26 -18.92
C GLU A 345 -14.08 -15.90 -18.40
N TYR A 346 -13.10 -15.86 -17.49
CA TYR A 346 -12.48 -14.61 -17.03
C TYR A 346 -11.70 -13.95 -18.15
N ASP A 347 -12.45 -13.28 -19.02
CA ASP A 347 -11.93 -12.48 -20.09
C ASP A 347 -11.14 -11.33 -19.48
N PHE A 348 -9.81 -11.44 -19.58
CA PHE A 348 -8.83 -10.41 -19.27
C PHE A 348 -9.22 -9.06 -19.90
N SER A 349 -10.03 -9.05 -20.98
CA SER A 349 -10.63 -7.82 -21.46
C SER A 349 -11.34 -7.04 -20.35
N ASN A 350 -12.14 -7.60 -19.43
CA ASN A 350 -12.80 -6.79 -18.39
C ASN A 350 -11.80 -5.95 -17.57
N PHE A 351 -10.70 -6.54 -17.11
CA PHE A 351 -9.63 -5.81 -16.44
C PHE A 351 -8.89 -4.84 -17.38
N ARG A 352 -8.60 -5.25 -18.62
CA ARG A 352 -7.97 -4.40 -19.65
C ARG A 352 -8.82 -3.18 -20.02
N ARG A 353 -10.15 -3.35 -20.08
CA ARG A 353 -11.20 -2.35 -20.35
C ARG A 353 -11.23 -1.32 -19.22
N ILE A 354 -11.34 -1.80 -17.99
CA ILE A 354 -11.50 -0.99 -16.77
C ILE A 354 -10.20 -0.28 -16.36
N TYR A 355 -9.10 -1.02 -16.32
CA TYR A 355 -7.86 -0.57 -15.69
C TYR A 355 -6.71 -0.39 -16.68
N GLY A 356 -6.53 -1.36 -17.59
CA GLY A 356 -5.32 -1.49 -18.41
C GLY A 356 -4.96 -0.23 -19.19
N GLY A 357 -5.90 0.31 -19.99
CA GLY A 357 -5.65 1.55 -20.72
C GLY A 357 -5.65 2.81 -19.85
N SER A 358 -6.39 2.81 -18.74
CA SER A 358 -6.70 3.99 -17.93
C SER A 358 -5.61 4.31 -16.91
N GLY A 359 -5.27 3.33 -16.07
CA GLY A 359 -4.24 3.47 -15.04
C GLY A 359 -2.85 3.75 -15.63
N LEU A 360 -2.62 3.35 -16.90
CA LEU A 360 -1.38 3.59 -17.63
C LEU A 360 -1.31 4.96 -18.35
N ARG A 361 -2.40 5.44 -18.98
CA ARG A 361 -2.45 6.81 -19.53
C ARG A 361 -2.28 7.88 -18.46
N SER A 362 -2.76 7.59 -17.25
CA SER A 362 -2.67 8.50 -16.11
C SER A 362 -1.25 8.79 -15.61
N GLN A 363 -0.22 8.14 -16.15
CA GLN A 363 1.15 8.25 -15.65
C GLN A 363 1.88 9.47 -16.26
N PRO A 364 2.76 10.17 -15.49
CA PRO A 364 3.48 11.34 -15.99
C PRO A 364 4.23 11.08 -17.31
N GLY A 365 3.92 11.85 -18.36
CA GLY A 365 4.50 11.71 -19.70
C GLY A 365 3.99 10.54 -20.54
N CYS A 366 3.21 9.61 -19.97
CA CYS A 366 2.74 8.44 -20.70
C CYS A 366 1.56 8.72 -21.63
N ASN A 367 0.78 9.79 -21.41
CA ASN A 367 -0.27 10.16 -22.36
C ASN A 367 0.28 10.57 -23.73
N ASP A 368 1.42 11.26 -23.81
CA ASP A 368 2.05 11.59 -25.08
C ASP A 368 2.43 10.32 -25.84
N ILE A 369 3.08 9.37 -25.15
CA ILE A 369 3.46 8.05 -25.68
C ILE A 369 2.24 7.24 -26.16
N PHE A 370 1.09 7.36 -25.48
CA PHE A 370 -0.16 6.70 -25.88
C PHE A 370 -0.82 7.39 -27.07
N ARG A 371 -0.95 8.73 -27.03
CA ARG A 371 -1.49 9.54 -28.13
C ARG A 371 -0.70 9.28 -29.42
N ASP A 372 0.62 9.32 -29.35
CA ASP A 372 1.51 9.18 -30.50
C ASP A 372 1.56 7.72 -31.03
N HIS A 373 1.03 6.75 -30.29
CA HIS A 373 0.75 5.39 -30.78
C HIS A 373 -0.65 5.28 -31.42
N TYR A 374 -1.69 5.80 -30.75
CA TYR A 374 -3.08 5.73 -31.20
C TYR A 374 -3.46 6.73 -32.31
N MET A 375 -2.58 7.69 -32.64
CA MET A 375 -2.74 8.60 -33.79
C MET A 375 -2.13 8.08 -35.10
N LYS A 376 -1.27 7.05 -35.04
CA LYS A 376 -0.67 6.44 -36.23
C LYS A 376 -1.69 5.62 -37.02
N THR A 377 -1.60 5.68 -38.35
CA THR A 377 -2.32 4.75 -39.24
C THR A 377 -1.88 3.30 -39.00
N PRO A 378 -2.65 2.28 -39.46
CA PRO A 378 -2.22 0.89 -39.39
C PRO A 378 -0.85 0.65 -40.02
N ASP A 379 -0.56 1.28 -41.16
CA ASP A 379 0.71 1.12 -41.90
C ASP A 379 1.91 1.79 -41.18
N GLU A 380 1.68 2.82 -40.35
CA GLU A 380 2.69 3.45 -39.49
C GLU A 380 2.85 2.76 -38.12
N ASN A 381 1.86 1.95 -37.72
CA ASN A 381 1.89 1.10 -36.53
C ASN A 381 2.50 -0.27 -36.87
N ASP A 382 3.76 -0.26 -37.28
CA ASP A 382 4.59 -1.41 -37.69
C ASP A 382 4.20 -2.74 -37.01
N GLU A 383 3.43 -3.58 -37.73
CA GLU A 383 2.95 -4.88 -37.26
C GLU A 383 4.08 -5.91 -37.05
N ALA A 384 5.32 -5.63 -37.50
CA ALA A 384 6.48 -6.46 -37.16
C ALA A 384 6.96 -6.22 -35.72
N LEU A 385 6.75 -5.01 -35.19
CA LEU A 385 6.97 -4.66 -33.78
C LEU A 385 5.72 -4.94 -32.94
N VAL A 386 4.54 -4.57 -33.45
CA VAL A 386 3.22 -4.83 -32.86
C VAL A 386 2.70 -6.19 -33.36
N ARG A 387 3.23 -7.28 -32.80
CA ARG A 387 2.71 -8.63 -33.08
C ARG A 387 1.19 -8.65 -32.86
N LYS A 388 0.45 -9.51 -33.59
CA LYS A 388 -1.01 -9.71 -33.42
C LYS A 388 -1.47 -10.16 -32.01
N ASN A 389 -0.53 -10.37 -31.09
CA ASN A 389 -0.72 -10.70 -29.68
C ASN A 389 -0.34 -9.52 -28.74
N ASP A 390 -0.10 -8.32 -29.27
CA ASP A 390 0.14 -7.10 -28.48
C ASP A 390 -1.12 -6.75 -27.67
N PRO A 391 -1.06 -6.73 -26.32
CA PRO A 391 -2.26 -6.61 -25.50
C PRO A 391 -2.88 -5.22 -25.53
N VAL A 392 -2.17 -4.18 -25.97
CA VAL A 392 -2.72 -2.80 -26.04
C VAL A 392 -3.36 -2.52 -27.40
N TYR A 393 -3.14 -3.40 -28.39
CA TYR A 393 -3.83 -3.35 -29.68
C TYR A 393 -5.32 -3.70 -29.56
N TYR A 394 -6.09 -3.31 -30.57
CA TYR A 394 -7.55 -3.39 -30.59
C TYR A 394 -8.01 -4.48 -31.59
N PRO A 395 -8.11 -5.76 -31.19
CA PRO A 395 -8.39 -6.86 -32.11
C PRO A 395 -9.89 -6.91 -32.50
N GLN A 396 -10.30 -6.04 -33.42
CA GLN A 396 -11.55 -6.24 -34.18
C GLN A 396 -11.46 -7.44 -35.14
N TYR A 397 -10.26 -8.01 -35.35
CA TYR A 397 -10.01 -9.08 -36.33
C TYR A 397 -9.39 -10.37 -35.77
N GLY A 398 -10.25 -11.21 -35.20
CA GLY A 398 -10.16 -12.68 -35.27
C GLY A 398 -8.87 -13.36 -34.79
N GLY A 399 -8.91 -13.87 -33.56
CA GLY A 399 -7.95 -14.80 -32.99
C GLY A 399 -8.47 -15.39 -31.67
N LYS A 400 -8.01 -16.58 -31.28
CA LYS A 400 -8.23 -17.07 -29.90
C LYS A 400 -7.35 -16.27 -28.95
N ALA A 401 -7.92 -15.78 -27.86
CA ALA A 401 -7.14 -15.18 -26.77
C ALA A 401 -6.19 -16.22 -26.14
N PRO A 402 -5.03 -15.78 -25.60
CA PRO A 402 -4.20 -16.62 -24.73
C PRO A 402 -4.97 -17.06 -23.46
N PRO A 403 -4.52 -18.09 -22.73
CA PRO A 403 -5.21 -18.60 -21.55
C PRO A 403 -5.44 -17.53 -20.47
N TRP A 404 -6.54 -17.70 -19.71
CA TRP A 404 -7.09 -16.73 -18.76
C TRP A 404 -6.29 -16.55 -17.44
N VAL A 405 -4.96 -16.60 -17.50
CA VAL A 405 -4.05 -16.35 -16.36
C VAL A 405 -3.26 -15.07 -16.65
N MET A 406 -3.23 -14.13 -15.71
CA MET A 406 -2.66 -12.80 -15.96
C MET A 406 -1.13 -12.82 -16.09
N ASP A 407 -0.67 -12.68 -17.33
CA ASP A 407 0.73 -12.57 -17.77
C ASP A 407 1.71 -13.53 -17.07
N GLU A 408 1.39 -14.82 -17.06
CA GLU A 408 2.22 -15.88 -16.46
C GLU A 408 3.69 -15.82 -16.95
N GLY A 409 3.90 -15.46 -18.23
CA GLY A 409 5.22 -15.28 -18.85
C GLY A 409 5.88 -13.91 -18.65
N ARG A 410 5.22 -12.94 -17.99
CA ARG A 410 5.71 -11.58 -17.68
C ARG A 410 6.25 -10.82 -18.89
N SER A 411 5.50 -10.85 -19.99
CA SER A 411 5.94 -10.36 -21.30
C SER A 411 4.91 -9.52 -22.04
N PHE A 412 3.76 -9.25 -21.42
CA PHE A 412 2.62 -8.64 -22.09
C PHE A 412 2.12 -7.37 -21.39
N TYR A 413 1.83 -7.43 -20.08
CA TYR A 413 1.21 -6.30 -19.36
C TYR A 413 1.58 -6.19 -17.88
N LEU A 414 2.17 -7.19 -17.22
CA LEU A 414 2.55 -7.12 -15.80
C LEU A 414 4.03 -7.45 -15.60
N ARG A 415 4.82 -6.40 -15.35
CA ARG A 415 6.28 -6.41 -15.38
C ARG A 415 6.80 -7.00 -16.68
N ILE A 416 6.57 -6.28 -17.78
CA ILE A 416 7.05 -6.65 -19.13
C ILE A 416 8.57 -6.78 -19.07
N THR A 417 9.10 -8.02 -19.09
CA THR A 417 10.54 -8.28 -19.04
C THR A 417 11.19 -8.42 -20.42
N ASN A 418 10.40 -8.52 -21.49
CA ASN A 418 10.87 -8.87 -22.83
C ASN A 418 10.29 -7.97 -23.92
N GLY A 419 11.02 -7.80 -25.03
CA GLY A 419 10.58 -7.02 -26.20
C GLY A 419 10.76 -5.49 -26.07
N PRO A 420 10.32 -4.71 -27.08
CA PRO A 420 10.62 -3.27 -27.17
C PRO A 420 10.04 -2.39 -26.03
N ARG A 421 9.06 -2.90 -25.27
CA ARG A 421 8.44 -2.22 -24.13
C ARG A 421 8.97 -2.68 -22.76
N ALA A 422 10.00 -3.52 -22.73
CA ALA A 422 10.51 -4.11 -21.49
C ALA A 422 10.94 -3.04 -20.46
N GLY A 423 10.33 -3.09 -19.27
CA GLY A 423 10.56 -2.14 -18.19
C GLY A 423 10.14 -0.69 -18.51
N ASN A 424 9.21 -0.47 -19.44
CA ASN A 424 8.66 0.86 -19.72
C ASN A 424 7.40 1.11 -18.87
N PRO A 425 7.40 2.08 -17.92
CA PRO A 425 6.31 2.28 -16.96
C PRO A 425 4.99 2.70 -17.59
N CYS A 426 5.01 3.19 -18.84
CA CYS A 426 3.80 3.55 -19.57
C CYS A 426 3.00 2.34 -20.06
N TRP A 427 3.64 1.18 -20.26
CA TRP A 427 3.01 0.03 -20.92
C TRP A 427 2.68 -1.12 -19.96
N ASP A 428 3.01 -0.93 -18.69
CA ASP A 428 3.23 -2.02 -17.75
C ASP A 428 2.47 -1.73 -16.45
N VAL A 429 1.40 -2.52 -16.25
CA VAL A 429 0.40 -2.40 -15.18
C VAL A 429 1.03 -2.43 -13.80
N ALA A 430 2.19 -3.08 -13.65
CA ALA A 430 2.93 -3.12 -12.39
C ALA A 430 3.29 -1.70 -11.92
N TYR A 431 3.62 -0.78 -12.82
CA TYR A 431 3.98 0.59 -12.44
C TYR A 431 2.75 1.49 -12.14
N SER A 432 1.52 0.99 -12.23
CA SER A 432 0.31 1.82 -12.16
C SER A 432 0.13 2.57 -10.82
N SER A 433 -0.18 3.88 -10.89
CA SER A 433 -0.43 4.72 -9.71
C SER A 433 -1.78 4.46 -9.00
N PHE A 434 -2.55 3.48 -9.48
CA PHE A 434 -3.79 3.00 -8.86
C PHE A 434 -3.60 1.69 -8.07
N LEU A 435 -2.35 1.26 -7.85
CA LEU A 435 -2.01 0.14 -6.94
C LEU A 435 -1.70 0.64 -5.53
N MET A 436 -1.91 -0.22 -4.54
CA MET A 436 -1.51 -0.05 -3.14
C MET A 436 -1.01 -1.37 -2.55
N ARG A 437 -0.23 -1.29 -1.46
CA ARG A 437 0.22 -2.48 -0.72
C ARG A 437 -0.98 -3.24 -0.17
N MET A 438 -1.01 -4.56 -0.34
CA MET A 438 -2.12 -5.37 0.18
C MET A 438 -2.17 -5.29 1.71
N GLY A 439 -3.30 -4.80 2.22
CA GLY A 439 -3.53 -4.56 3.64
C GLY A 439 -3.30 -3.13 4.08
N SER A 440 -2.86 -2.23 3.19
CA SER A 440 -2.93 -0.79 3.45
C SER A 440 -4.39 -0.40 3.70
N THR A 441 -4.64 0.37 4.76
CA THR A 441 -5.98 0.73 5.25
C THR A 441 -5.90 1.97 6.12
N VAL A 442 -6.72 2.99 5.82
CA VAL A 442 -6.79 4.22 6.63
C VAL A 442 -7.25 3.88 8.06
N GLY A 443 -6.63 4.50 9.05
CA GLY A 443 -7.04 4.37 10.46
C GLY A 443 -6.58 3.09 11.15
N GLN A 444 -5.41 2.55 10.77
CA GLN A 444 -4.78 1.46 11.53
C GLN A 444 -4.53 1.89 13.00
N ASN A 445 -4.63 0.94 13.93
CA ASN A 445 -4.32 1.20 15.33
C ASN A 445 -2.80 1.22 15.58
N ASP A 446 -2.21 2.41 15.55
CA ASP A 446 -0.79 2.62 15.86
C ASP A 446 -0.44 2.50 17.35
N SER A 447 -1.41 2.23 18.24
CA SER A 447 -1.14 1.98 19.66
C SER A 447 -0.46 0.62 19.86
N VAL A 448 0.87 0.63 19.76
CA VAL A 448 1.75 -0.54 19.89
C VAL A 448 2.65 -0.37 21.11
N ALA A 449 2.77 -1.43 21.93
CA ALA A 449 3.59 -1.38 23.13
C ALA A 449 5.07 -1.07 22.80
N GLY A 450 5.63 -0.07 23.47
CA GLY A 450 7.00 0.41 23.25
C GLY A 450 7.15 1.53 22.21
N ARG A 451 6.12 1.81 21.39
CA ARG A 451 6.14 2.87 20.37
C ARG A 451 6.16 4.25 21.01
N GLN A 452 6.97 5.16 20.47
CA GLN A 452 7.06 6.56 20.89
C GLN A 452 6.45 7.44 19.79
N THR A 453 5.30 8.06 20.04
CA THR A 453 4.67 8.99 19.07
C THR A 453 5.03 10.46 19.34
N THR A 454 5.66 10.74 20.48
CA THR A 454 6.13 12.05 20.93
C THR A 454 7.64 12.01 21.15
N ASP A 455 8.30 13.16 20.97
CA ASP A 455 9.71 13.35 21.29
C ASP A 455 9.98 13.02 22.77
N ARG A 456 11.08 12.32 23.08
CA ARG A 456 11.52 12.05 24.45
C ARG A 456 12.60 13.07 24.87
N PRO A 457 12.85 13.28 26.18
CA PRO A 457 13.91 14.19 26.60
C PRO A 457 15.30 13.68 26.19
N ASP A 458 16.05 14.48 25.45
CA ASP A 458 17.40 14.15 24.97
C ASP A 458 18.38 13.91 26.13
N ASP A 459 19.28 12.92 25.99
CA ASP A 459 20.42 12.74 26.92
C ASP A 459 21.51 13.82 26.77
N SER A 460 21.43 14.65 25.71
CA SER A 460 22.43 15.65 25.36
C SER A 460 21.77 16.86 24.70
N THR A 461 22.31 18.07 24.95
CA THR A 461 21.87 19.31 24.28
C THR A 461 22.82 19.74 23.15
N ALA A 462 23.72 18.85 22.71
CA ALA A 462 24.61 19.07 21.58
C ALA A 462 23.90 18.75 20.25
N PRO A 463 24.40 19.22 19.09
CA PRO A 463 23.79 18.90 17.79
C PRO A 463 23.69 17.39 17.56
N GLN A 464 22.50 16.92 17.13
CA GLN A 464 22.13 15.50 17.05
C GLN A 464 21.40 15.14 15.74
N VAL A 465 21.41 13.85 15.42
CA VAL A 465 20.55 13.25 14.38
C VAL A 465 19.33 12.59 15.02
N LYS A 466 18.12 13.04 14.70
CA LYS A 466 16.84 12.46 15.13
C LYS A 466 16.38 11.36 14.17
N ALA A 467 16.03 10.18 14.69
CA ALA A 467 15.42 9.12 13.89
C ALA A 467 13.89 9.19 13.91
N TYR A 468 13.27 9.07 12.74
CA TYR A 468 11.81 8.98 12.59
C TYR A 468 11.41 7.75 11.78
N TYR A 469 10.45 6.96 12.25
CA TYR A 469 9.77 5.94 11.43
C TYR A 469 8.46 6.52 10.90
N VAL A 470 8.37 6.73 9.59
CA VAL A 470 7.29 7.51 8.96
C VAL A 470 6.47 6.63 8.02
N LEU A 471 5.14 6.70 8.13
CA LEU A 471 4.17 5.93 7.33
C LEU A 471 3.06 6.86 6.81
N ALA A 472 2.47 6.56 5.64
CA ALA A 472 1.27 7.25 5.17
C ALA A 472 0.02 6.86 6.00
N ALA A 473 -1.09 7.57 5.84
CA ALA A 473 -2.34 7.34 6.57
C ALA A 473 -2.88 5.90 6.42
N ASP A 474 -2.60 5.26 5.28
CA ASP A 474 -3.00 3.90 4.94
C ASP A 474 -1.84 2.88 4.93
N SER A 475 -0.57 3.28 4.90
CA SER A 475 0.58 2.35 4.80
C SER A 475 0.60 1.27 5.89
N VAL A 476 0.84 0.03 5.48
CA VAL A 476 1.10 -1.12 6.38
C VAL A 476 2.25 -0.85 7.36
N ASP A 477 2.00 -1.03 8.66
CA ASP A 477 3.01 -0.97 9.73
C ASP A 477 3.77 -2.30 9.89
N ASP A 478 5.06 -2.32 9.48
CA ASP A 478 5.98 -3.46 9.72
C ASP A 478 6.79 -3.34 11.03
N ARG A 479 6.55 -2.28 11.83
CA ARG A 479 7.03 -2.14 13.23
C ARG A 479 8.55 -2.08 13.39
N TYR A 480 9.25 -1.48 12.43
CA TYR A 480 10.71 -1.36 12.45
C TYR A 480 11.27 -0.45 13.58
N ASP A 481 10.40 0.36 14.19
CA ASP A 481 10.68 1.11 15.43
C ASP A 481 10.71 0.17 16.64
N VAL A 482 9.60 -0.51 16.96
CA VAL A 482 9.47 -1.32 18.19
C VAL A 482 10.12 -2.71 18.11
N GLY A 483 10.38 -3.23 16.91
CA GLY A 483 11.25 -4.40 16.72
C GLY A 483 12.75 -4.06 16.85
N GLY A 484 13.08 -2.78 16.93
CA GLY A 484 14.44 -2.25 17.08
C GLY A 484 15.32 -2.44 15.85
N GLN A 485 14.75 -2.70 14.66
CA GLN A 485 15.53 -2.79 13.42
C GLN A 485 16.18 -1.44 13.08
N ILE A 486 15.43 -0.33 13.19
CA ILE A 486 15.97 1.02 12.94
C ILE A 486 17.13 1.32 13.90
N SER A 487 16.95 1.10 15.20
CA SER A 487 18.02 1.31 16.19
C SER A 487 19.26 0.45 15.91
N LYS A 488 19.10 -0.82 15.50
CA LYS A 488 20.23 -1.70 15.14
C LYS A 488 20.95 -1.26 13.87
N GLN A 489 20.22 -0.82 12.84
CA GLN A 489 20.81 -0.24 11.63
C GLN A 489 21.66 0.99 11.98
N ILE A 490 21.10 1.90 12.79
CA ILE A 490 21.80 3.08 13.31
C ILE A 490 23.06 2.68 14.09
N THR A 491 22.93 1.88 15.15
CA THR A 491 24.07 1.52 16.02
C THR A 491 25.17 0.78 15.25
N SER A 492 24.83 -0.20 14.40
CA SER A 492 25.84 -0.97 13.65
C SER A 492 26.62 -0.10 12.66
N ALA A 493 25.94 0.80 11.95
CA ALA A 493 26.60 1.72 11.03
C ALA A 493 27.46 2.76 11.79
N ASN A 494 27.05 3.18 12.98
CA ASN A 494 27.83 4.07 13.84
C ASN A 494 29.13 3.40 14.34
N GLU A 495 29.08 2.10 14.70
CA GLU A 495 30.28 1.34 15.06
C GLU A 495 31.21 1.09 13.87
N TRP A 496 30.66 0.90 12.66
CA TRP A 496 31.46 0.87 11.43
C TRP A 496 32.17 2.21 11.17
N LEU A 497 31.45 3.34 11.31
CA LEU A 497 32.03 4.68 11.16
C LEU A 497 33.11 4.95 12.21
N PHE A 498 32.91 4.49 13.45
CA PHE A 498 33.91 4.62 14.50
C PHE A 498 35.17 3.82 14.21
N ALA A 499 35.04 2.57 13.76
CA ALA A 499 36.19 1.71 13.47
C ALA A 499 37.03 2.18 12.26
N ASN A 500 36.40 2.81 11.26
CA ASN A 500 37.07 3.28 10.05
C ASN A 500 37.51 4.76 10.14
N GLY A 501 36.71 5.62 10.77
CA GLY A 501 36.92 7.07 10.84
C GLY A 501 37.31 7.64 12.20
N GLY A 502 37.14 6.89 13.29
CA GLY A 502 37.45 7.33 14.66
C GLY A 502 36.41 8.25 15.32
N LYS A 503 35.22 8.42 14.72
CA LYS A 503 34.07 9.13 15.31
C LYS A 503 32.76 8.39 15.06
N ARG A 504 31.75 8.71 15.86
CA ARG A 504 30.35 8.36 15.63
C ARG A 504 29.57 9.60 15.20
N LEU A 505 28.46 9.43 14.48
CA LEU A 505 27.39 10.42 14.49
C LEU A 505 26.76 10.42 15.88
N ARG A 506 26.54 11.60 16.46
CA ARG A 506 25.75 11.76 17.67
C ARG A 506 24.27 11.67 17.30
N TRP A 507 23.69 10.51 17.56
CA TRP A 507 22.26 10.32 17.44
C TRP A 507 21.53 10.91 18.64
N ASP A 508 20.24 11.16 18.46
CA ASP A 508 19.36 11.44 19.55
C ASP A 508 19.06 10.18 20.37
N THR A 509 19.13 10.30 21.69
CA THR A 509 18.99 9.18 22.64
C THR A 509 18.23 9.60 23.88
N PHE A 510 17.52 8.65 24.49
CA PHE A 510 16.98 8.77 25.84
C PHE A 510 17.39 7.56 26.68
N LYS A 511 18.11 7.82 27.76
CA LYS A 511 18.74 6.84 28.67
C LYS A 511 19.74 5.92 27.96
N GLY A 512 20.45 6.45 26.96
CA GLY A 512 21.47 5.74 26.16
C GLY A 512 20.91 4.90 25.00
N GLU A 513 19.59 4.87 24.82
CA GLU A 513 18.94 4.16 23.71
C GLU A 513 18.51 5.14 22.62
N ILE A 514 18.73 4.79 21.35
CA ILE A 514 18.35 5.60 20.17
C ILE A 514 16.87 6.00 20.23
N ASP A 515 16.56 7.29 20.06
CA ASP A 515 15.18 7.76 20.02
C ASP A 515 14.59 7.78 18.61
N VAL A 516 13.90 6.68 18.27
CA VAL A 516 13.10 6.53 17.06
C VAL A 516 11.66 6.96 17.35
N GLN A 517 11.26 8.12 16.83
CA GLN A 517 9.88 8.59 16.95
C GLN A 517 9.03 8.10 15.77
N PHE A 518 7.88 7.50 16.07
CA PHE A 518 6.89 7.06 15.09
C PHE A 518 6.00 8.22 14.64
N VAL A 519 5.76 8.31 13.33
CA VAL A 519 4.87 9.30 12.72
C VAL A 519 3.99 8.63 11.67
N ARG A 520 2.67 8.74 11.84
CA ARG A 520 1.74 8.53 10.72
C ARG A 520 1.36 9.87 10.10
N LEU A 521 1.43 9.95 8.78
CA LEU A 521 0.97 11.11 8.02
C LEU A 521 -0.56 11.09 7.90
N LYS A 522 -1.16 12.28 7.72
CA LYS A 522 -2.62 12.40 7.49
C LYS A 522 -2.99 12.05 6.04
N GLN A 523 -2.02 12.14 5.15
CA GLN A 523 -2.10 11.84 3.73
C GLN A 523 -1.89 10.34 3.49
N THR A 524 -2.72 9.74 2.65
CA THR A 524 -2.55 8.39 2.08
C THR A 524 -1.36 8.32 1.12
N GLU A 525 -0.92 7.12 0.77
CA GLU A 525 0.15 6.94 -0.25
C GLU A 525 -0.23 7.58 -1.60
N ALA A 526 -1.53 7.60 -1.95
CA ALA A 526 -2.00 8.26 -3.18
C ALA A 526 -1.92 9.79 -3.13
N GLU A 527 -2.31 10.41 -2.02
CA GLU A 527 -2.18 11.86 -1.84
C GLU A 527 -0.71 12.30 -1.80
N LEU A 528 0.17 11.44 -1.27
CA LEU A 528 1.63 11.59 -1.32
C LEU A 528 2.24 11.36 -2.72
N TRP A 529 1.44 10.97 -3.71
CA TRP A 529 1.84 10.89 -5.14
C TRP A 529 1.32 12.08 -5.97
N LEU A 530 0.69 13.08 -5.34
CA LEU A 530 0.31 14.36 -5.97
C LEU A 530 1.43 15.41 -5.86
N ASP A 531 1.35 16.46 -6.67
CA ASP A 531 2.26 17.61 -6.57
C ASP A 531 1.92 18.43 -5.30
N PRO A 532 2.90 18.70 -4.40
CA PRO A 532 2.64 19.37 -3.13
C PRO A 532 2.27 20.86 -3.28
N GLU A 533 2.55 21.49 -4.42
CA GLU A 533 2.10 22.85 -4.75
C GLU A 533 0.76 22.84 -5.50
N ASN A 534 0.41 21.75 -6.18
CA ASN A 534 -0.88 21.61 -6.87
C ASN A 534 -1.45 20.18 -6.77
N PRO A 535 -2.24 19.88 -5.73
CA PRO A 535 -2.88 18.58 -5.53
C PRO A 535 -3.86 18.13 -6.63
N THR A 536 -4.24 18.98 -7.60
CA THR A 536 -5.01 18.50 -8.77
C THR A 536 -4.13 17.87 -9.83
N LYS A 537 -2.81 17.82 -9.62
CA LYS A 537 -1.81 17.27 -10.55
C LYS A 537 -0.99 16.18 -9.87
N LYS A 538 -0.55 15.21 -10.65
CA LYS A 538 0.40 14.19 -10.16
C LYS A 538 1.77 14.81 -9.92
N CYS A 539 2.48 14.27 -8.93
CA CYS A 539 3.79 14.72 -8.49
C CYS A 539 4.77 14.85 -9.67
N ARG A 540 5.31 16.06 -9.86
CA ARG A 540 6.27 16.39 -10.94
C ARG A 540 7.69 15.85 -10.70
N PHE A 541 7.97 15.39 -9.49
CA PHE A 541 9.31 14.97 -9.07
C PHE A 541 9.63 13.54 -9.52
N LYS A 542 10.92 13.22 -9.51
CA LYS A 542 11.46 11.89 -9.78
C LYS A 542 12.29 11.52 -8.56
N GLN A 543 11.80 10.79 -7.56
CA GLN A 543 10.58 9.98 -7.46
C GLN A 543 9.54 10.60 -6.50
N CYS A 544 8.41 9.90 -6.26
CA CYS A 544 7.29 10.37 -5.43
C CYS A 544 6.85 9.30 -4.39
N PRO A 545 6.57 9.65 -3.13
CA PRO A 545 6.75 10.98 -2.53
C PRO A 545 8.21 11.43 -2.53
N SER A 546 8.42 12.73 -2.74
CA SER A 546 9.75 13.31 -2.60
C SER A 546 10.08 13.55 -1.13
N LEU A 547 11.38 13.70 -0.81
CA LEU A 547 11.84 14.12 0.52
C LEU A 547 11.11 15.37 1.02
N GLU A 548 10.98 16.38 0.17
CA GLU A 548 10.25 17.62 0.45
C GLU A 548 8.77 17.37 0.75
N THR A 549 8.12 16.43 0.04
CA THR A 549 6.70 16.06 0.28
C THR A 549 6.52 15.48 1.69
N ILE A 550 7.41 14.59 2.12
CA ILE A 550 7.36 13.99 3.47
C ILE A 550 7.67 15.03 4.55
N VAL A 551 8.68 15.87 4.34
CA VAL A 551 9.05 16.95 5.29
C VAL A 551 7.90 17.94 5.47
N LEU A 552 7.24 18.37 4.39
CA LEU A 552 6.07 19.26 4.48
C LEU A 552 4.88 18.57 5.18
N ALA A 553 4.65 17.27 4.93
CA ALA A 553 3.59 16.51 5.60
C ALA A 553 3.87 16.28 7.11
N MET A 554 5.14 16.23 7.52
CA MET A 554 5.55 16.23 8.94
C MET A 554 5.41 17.63 9.57
N GLN A 555 5.92 18.68 8.90
CA GLN A 555 5.82 20.06 9.39
C GLN A 555 4.36 20.52 9.56
N ALA A 556 3.46 20.13 8.66
CA ALA A 556 2.02 20.38 8.74
C ALA A 556 1.32 19.68 9.95
N GLN A 557 2.05 18.84 10.69
CA GLN A 557 1.61 18.21 11.93
C GLN A 557 2.39 18.69 13.17
N GLY A 558 3.23 19.71 13.03
CA GLY A 558 3.98 20.33 14.15
C GLY A 558 5.37 19.78 14.39
N PHE A 559 5.86 18.85 13.56
CA PHE A 559 7.23 18.33 13.66
C PHE A 559 8.24 19.37 13.15
N SER A 560 9.14 19.83 14.02
CA SER A 560 10.20 20.78 13.66
C SER A 560 11.50 20.04 13.30
N ASN A 561 12.08 20.39 12.14
CA ASN A 561 13.33 19.82 11.63
C ASN A 561 14.53 20.77 11.75
N ARG A 562 14.45 21.83 12.58
CA ARG A 562 15.43 22.94 12.57
C ARG A 562 16.62 22.80 13.53
N SER A 563 16.50 21.99 14.58
CA SER A 563 17.53 21.86 15.64
C SER A 563 18.31 20.53 15.61
N LYS A 564 17.78 19.52 14.92
CA LYS A 564 18.38 18.18 14.76
C LYS A 564 18.35 17.78 13.29
N ILE A 565 19.37 17.08 12.80
CA ILE A 565 19.32 16.46 11.46
C ILE A 565 18.22 15.39 11.50
N THR A 566 17.30 15.43 10.53
CA THR A 566 16.10 14.59 10.53
C THR A 566 16.34 13.36 9.64
N ALA A 567 16.52 12.18 10.23
CA ALA A 567 16.70 10.91 9.53
C ALA A 567 15.37 10.15 9.44
N VAL A 568 14.75 10.17 8.26
CA VAL A 568 13.45 9.57 7.96
C VAL A 568 13.61 8.16 7.43
N PHE A 569 13.10 7.17 8.17
CA PHE A 569 12.89 5.81 7.69
C PHE A 569 11.45 5.72 7.19
N TYR A 570 11.21 5.87 5.89
CA TYR A 570 9.86 5.85 5.32
C TYR A 570 9.45 4.42 4.94
N GLY A 571 8.37 3.94 5.56
CA GLY A 571 7.80 2.60 5.36
C GLY A 571 6.49 2.57 4.56
N GLY A 572 6.19 3.65 3.84
CA GLY A 572 5.15 3.64 2.81
C GLY A 572 5.71 3.29 1.43
N GLN A 573 4.84 3.01 0.48
CA GLN A 573 5.25 2.75 -0.90
C GLN A 573 5.57 4.05 -1.65
N ARG A 574 6.66 4.02 -2.41
CA ARG A 574 6.89 4.96 -3.52
C ARG A 574 5.96 4.63 -4.68
N SER A 575 5.62 5.64 -5.47
CA SER A 575 4.98 5.40 -6.75
C SER A 575 6.01 4.80 -7.71
N PHE A 576 5.66 3.65 -8.26
CA PHE A 576 6.37 3.04 -9.38
C PHE A 576 6.20 3.87 -10.68
N SER A 577 5.20 4.76 -10.69
CA SER A 577 4.55 5.35 -11.87
C SER A 577 5.37 6.21 -12.84
N SER A 578 6.58 6.62 -12.50
CA SER A 578 7.33 7.60 -13.30
C SER A 578 8.41 7.01 -14.21
N HIS A 579 9.14 5.97 -13.77
CA HIS A 579 10.39 5.55 -14.46
C HIS A 579 10.75 4.08 -14.31
N LYS A 580 11.43 3.57 -15.35
CA LYS A 580 12.29 2.38 -15.30
C LYS A 580 13.28 2.55 -14.16
N ASP A 581 13.28 1.64 -13.20
CA ASP A 581 14.02 1.81 -11.96
C ASP A 581 15.55 1.86 -12.15
N VAL A 582 16.13 2.91 -11.58
CA VAL A 582 17.43 2.85 -10.91
C VAL A 582 17.10 2.85 -9.41
N PRO A 583 17.56 1.87 -8.61
CA PRO A 583 17.07 1.62 -7.26
C PRO A 583 17.69 2.59 -6.23
N TRP A 584 17.33 3.87 -6.34
CA TRP A 584 17.57 4.86 -5.29
C TRP A 584 16.64 4.56 -4.11
N CYS A 585 17.22 4.01 -3.05
CA CYS A 585 16.52 3.71 -1.80
C CYS A 585 16.60 4.85 -0.77
N ALA A 586 17.32 5.94 -1.10
CA ALA A 586 17.78 6.90 -0.13
C ALA A 586 18.04 8.28 -0.78
N TRP A 587 17.86 9.37 -0.02
CA TRP A 587 18.13 10.76 -0.45
C TRP A 587 18.47 11.70 0.71
N GLY A 588 19.56 12.47 0.55
CA GLY A 588 19.94 13.61 1.37
C GLY A 588 19.42 14.94 0.83
N GLY A 589 18.84 15.75 1.71
CA GLY A 589 18.26 17.04 1.41
C GLY A 589 19.27 18.18 1.41
N TRP A 590 19.42 18.84 0.27
CA TRP A 590 20.18 20.08 0.12
C TRP A 590 19.24 21.31 0.10
N GLY A 591 19.70 22.47 0.57
CA GLY A 591 18.96 23.74 0.47
C GLY A 591 17.73 23.82 1.36
N LYS A 592 16.52 24.02 0.80
CA LYS A 592 15.27 24.21 1.56
C LYS A 592 14.80 22.96 2.30
N ALA A 593 15.07 21.78 1.76
CA ALA A 593 14.91 20.50 2.45
C ALA A 593 16.19 20.12 3.25
N GLY A 594 17.04 21.11 3.53
CA GLY A 594 18.31 20.96 4.23
C GLY A 594 18.19 20.27 5.57
N HIS A 595 19.23 19.52 5.93
CA HIS A 595 19.35 18.83 7.22
C HIS A 595 18.33 17.69 7.39
N VAL A 596 17.81 17.14 6.29
CA VAL A 596 16.97 15.94 6.28
C VAL A 596 17.62 14.86 5.41
N ALA A 597 17.61 13.63 5.90
CA ALA A 597 18.01 12.42 5.18
C ALA A 597 16.82 11.46 5.17
N MET A 598 16.61 10.68 4.10
CA MET A 598 15.53 9.69 4.03
C MET A 598 15.98 8.37 3.42
N TYR A 599 15.43 7.26 3.92
CA TYR A 599 15.60 5.91 3.37
C TYR A 599 14.25 5.17 3.28
N LEU A 600 14.01 4.45 2.18
CA LEU A 600 12.84 3.58 1.96
C LEU A 600 13.02 2.22 2.63
N VAL A 601 12.45 2.03 3.82
CA VAL A 601 12.54 0.75 4.56
C VAL A 601 11.56 -0.32 4.05
N SER A 602 10.73 0.01 3.06
CA SER A 602 9.81 -0.94 2.43
C SER A 602 9.44 -0.54 0.99
N ASP A 603 10.42 -0.26 0.13
CA ASP A 603 10.18 -0.38 -1.31
C ASP A 603 9.85 -1.84 -1.64
N MET A 604 8.69 -2.12 -2.25
CA MET A 604 8.15 -3.48 -2.37
C MET A 604 8.09 -3.90 -3.83
N ASN A 605 8.79 -4.96 -4.19
CA ASN A 605 8.78 -5.49 -5.54
C ASN A 605 7.42 -6.14 -5.88
N LEU A 606 6.73 -5.54 -6.85
CA LEU A 606 5.34 -5.81 -7.23
C LEU A 606 4.99 -7.26 -7.55
N MET A 607 5.96 -8.05 -8.05
CA MET A 607 5.67 -9.36 -8.66
C MET A 607 5.94 -10.56 -7.74
N ASN A 608 6.50 -10.33 -6.56
CA ASN A 608 6.83 -11.36 -5.57
C ASN A 608 6.61 -10.92 -4.12
N GLY A 609 6.33 -9.64 -3.87
CA GLY A 609 6.14 -9.10 -2.53
C GLY A 609 7.41 -9.05 -1.67
N THR A 610 8.61 -9.12 -2.26
CA THR A 610 9.87 -8.93 -1.51
C THR A 610 10.25 -7.47 -1.47
N VAL A 611 10.98 -7.04 -0.44
CA VAL A 611 11.57 -5.68 -0.41
C VAL A 611 12.59 -5.56 -1.57
N GLY A 612 12.61 -4.42 -2.25
CA GLY A 612 13.54 -4.09 -3.34
C GLY A 612 14.81 -3.34 -2.86
N CYS A 613 14.69 -2.62 -1.75
CA CYS A 613 15.80 -2.03 -1.01
C CYS A 613 16.47 -3.04 -0.04
N SER A 614 17.56 -2.63 0.61
CA SER A 614 18.32 -3.48 1.54
C SER A 614 17.43 -3.98 2.69
N ASP A 615 17.60 -5.25 3.09
CA ASP A 615 16.84 -5.84 4.19
C ASP A 615 17.14 -5.11 5.51
N MET A 616 16.10 -4.67 6.21
CA MET A 616 16.18 -4.07 7.55
C MET A 616 16.85 -4.98 8.59
N ASN A 617 17.01 -6.28 8.30
CA ASN A 617 17.67 -7.27 9.14
C ASN A 617 19.15 -7.55 8.75
N ASP A 618 19.66 -7.02 7.63
CA ASP A 618 21.11 -7.07 7.35
C ASP A 618 21.79 -5.81 7.89
N PHE A 619 22.56 -5.98 8.96
CA PHE A 619 23.19 -4.90 9.72
C PHE A 619 24.65 -4.69 9.30
N ALA A 620 25.16 -3.47 9.48
CA ALA A 620 26.53 -3.14 9.11
C ALA A 620 27.54 -4.00 9.89
N LYS A 621 28.64 -4.37 9.23
CA LYS A 621 29.67 -5.27 9.78
C LYS A 621 30.99 -4.52 9.94
N THR A 622 31.63 -4.70 11.09
CA THR A 622 32.83 -3.94 11.48
C THR A 622 34.08 -4.83 11.41
N PRO A 623 35.19 -4.39 10.79
CA PRO A 623 35.39 -3.12 10.08
C PRO A 623 34.83 -3.10 8.64
N ASN A 624 34.57 -4.27 8.04
CA ASN A 624 34.22 -4.40 6.62
C ASN A 624 32.72 -4.67 6.43
N THR A 625 32.02 -3.77 5.74
CA THR A 625 30.57 -3.86 5.48
C THR A 625 30.24 -3.75 3.99
N GLN A 626 29.04 -4.18 3.61
CA GLN A 626 28.37 -3.77 2.36
C GLN A 626 27.36 -2.64 2.67
N ASN A 627 26.71 -2.10 1.63
CA ASN A 627 25.72 -1.01 1.77
C ASN A 627 24.38 -1.48 2.38
N THR A 628 24.38 -1.58 3.71
CA THR A 628 23.19 -1.84 4.53
C THR A 628 22.38 -0.55 4.73
N VAL A 629 21.15 -0.67 5.23
CA VAL A 629 20.26 0.50 5.45
C VAL A 629 20.91 1.56 6.33
N GLY A 630 21.63 1.14 7.38
CA GLY A 630 22.38 2.05 8.24
C GLY A 630 23.51 2.79 7.51
N ILE A 631 24.24 2.12 6.62
CA ILE A 631 25.35 2.72 5.86
C ILE A 631 24.84 3.73 4.83
N ALA A 632 23.77 3.39 4.11
CA ALA A 632 23.09 4.33 3.23
C ALA A 632 22.53 5.54 4.01
N MET A 633 21.96 5.34 5.20
CA MET A 633 21.52 6.47 6.03
C MET A 633 22.69 7.37 6.45
N ILE A 634 23.89 6.82 6.72
CA ILE A 634 25.08 7.65 6.94
C ILE A 634 25.48 8.45 5.69
N HIS A 635 25.40 7.85 4.48
CA HIS A 635 25.63 8.56 3.21
C HIS A 635 24.67 9.77 3.05
N GLU A 636 23.36 9.58 3.28
CA GLU A 636 22.39 10.68 3.17
C GLU A 636 22.56 11.74 4.28
N ILE A 637 22.99 11.34 5.47
CA ILE A 637 23.36 12.28 6.53
C ILE A 637 24.63 13.07 6.15
N PHE A 638 25.57 12.47 5.42
CA PHE A 638 26.77 13.17 4.95
C PHE A 638 26.42 14.25 3.92
N HIS A 639 25.50 13.98 2.97
CA HIS A 639 24.88 15.05 2.16
C HIS A 639 24.25 16.15 3.02
N ALA A 640 23.46 15.77 4.04
CA ALA A 640 22.82 16.72 4.97
C ALA A 640 23.80 17.52 5.86
N LEU A 641 25.05 17.04 6.00
CA LEU A 641 26.17 17.75 6.62
C LEU A 641 26.91 18.70 5.66
N GLY A 642 26.63 18.62 4.36
CA GLY A 642 27.23 19.47 3.33
C GLY A 642 28.60 19.00 2.83
N VAL A 643 29.03 17.76 3.15
CA VAL A 643 30.24 17.20 2.53
C VAL A 643 29.99 16.87 1.06
N VAL A 644 31.06 16.83 0.26
CA VAL A 644 30.99 16.58 -1.20
C VAL A 644 30.09 17.61 -1.94
N SER A 645 30.02 18.84 -1.40
CA SER A 645 29.37 19.97 -2.08
C SER A 645 29.95 20.24 -3.47
N PHE A 646 29.13 20.82 -4.36
CA PHE A 646 29.37 21.07 -5.79
C PHE A 646 30.73 21.70 -6.17
N SER A 647 31.45 22.33 -5.24
CA SER A 647 32.76 22.95 -5.46
C SER A 647 33.77 22.66 -4.34
N GLY A 648 33.63 21.53 -3.63
CA GLY A 648 34.50 21.13 -2.51
C GLY A 648 35.64 20.19 -2.95
N PRO A 649 35.43 18.86 -2.92
CA PRO A 649 36.48 17.86 -3.15
C PRO A 649 37.07 17.84 -4.56
N PRO A 650 38.36 17.46 -4.72
CA PRO A 650 38.98 17.26 -6.02
C PRO A 650 38.33 16.12 -6.84
N ASN A 651 37.90 15.03 -6.19
CA ASN A 651 37.35 13.87 -6.86
C ASN A 651 35.81 13.93 -6.99
N GLY A 652 35.17 15.02 -6.56
CA GLY A 652 33.72 15.22 -6.65
C GLY A 652 33.19 15.20 -8.09
N ASP A 653 32.01 14.61 -8.30
CA ASP A 653 31.31 14.53 -9.59
C ASP A 653 30.63 15.85 -10.01
N GLY A 654 30.53 16.81 -9.08
CA GLY A 654 29.80 18.07 -9.27
C GLY A 654 28.30 17.92 -9.06
N ASN A 655 27.86 16.88 -8.33
CA ASN A 655 26.47 16.49 -8.11
C ASN A 655 26.27 15.74 -6.77
N GLY A 656 27.15 15.96 -5.79
CA GLY A 656 27.09 15.42 -4.42
C GLY A 656 27.92 14.16 -4.16
N HIS A 657 28.58 13.57 -5.15
CA HIS A 657 29.19 12.24 -5.05
C HIS A 657 30.68 12.23 -5.45
N ILE A 658 31.39 11.16 -5.10
CA ILE A 658 32.80 10.94 -5.46
C ILE A 658 32.88 10.03 -6.70
N LYS A 659 33.71 10.39 -7.71
CA LYS A 659 33.68 9.73 -9.04
C LYS A 659 34.82 8.75 -9.32
N ASN A 660 35.83 8.66 -8.45
CA ASN A 660 37.08 7.91 -8.68
C ASN A 660 37.11 6.51 -8.03
N ASP A 661 36.45 6.31 -6.88
CA ASP A 661 36.28 5.00 -6.22
C ASP A 661 34.79 4.76 -5.92
N THR A 662 34.18 3.76 -6.56
CA THR A 662 32.77 3.41 -6.33
C THR A 662 32.53 2.70 -5.00
N SER A 663 33.59 2.23 -4.32
CA SER A 663 33.53 1.64 -2.98
C SER A 663 33.64 2.67 -1.85
N ASP A 664 33.97 3.93 -2.17
CA ASP A 664 33.79 5.05 -1.25
C ASP A 664 32.32 5.16 -0.82
N LEU A 665 32.09 5.39 0.47
CA LEU A 665 30.80 5.73 1.05
C LEU A 665 30.03 6.73 0.17
N MET A 666 30.64 7.88 -0.13
CA MET A 666 30.12 8.97 -0.97
C MET A 666 30.30 8.74 -2.47
N GLY A 667 31.04 7.71 -2.89
CA GLY A 667 31.21 7.31 -4.30
C GLY A 667 30.20 6.28 -4.82
N GLY A 668 29.25 5.87 -3.97
CA GLY A 668 28.19 4.91 -4.31
C GLY A 668 28.16 3.65 -3.45
N SER A 669 29.07 3.50 -2.49
CA SER A 669 29.06 2.41 -1.49
C SER A 669 29.02 0.99 -2.10
N GLN A 670 29.68 0.77 -3.23
CA GLN A 670 29.64 -0.52 -3.94
C GLN A 670 30.65 -1.53 -3.38
N GLY A 671 30.25 -2.80 -3.27
CA GLY A 671 31.11 -3.86 -2.75
C GLY A 671 31.36 -3.72 -1.25
N THR A 672 32.63 -3.68 -0.85
CA THR A 672 33.02 -3.41 0.55
C THR A 672 33.17 -1.91 0.74
N VAL A 673 32.29 -1.29 1.53
CA VAL A 673 32.24 0.17 1.70
C VAL A 673 33.46 0.68 2.48
N ARG A 674 34.01 1.80 2.03
CA ARG A 674 35.21 2.46 2.56
C ARG A 674 34.89 3.92 2.88
N LEU A 675 35.44 4.44 3.97
CA LEU A 675 35.36 5.86 4.30
C LEU A 675 36.58 6.58 3.71
N ASP A 676 36.34 7.57 2.84
CA ASP A 676 37.33 8.43 2.15
C ASP A 676 38.68 7.71 1.85
N PRO A 677 38.78 6.95 0.74
CA PRO A 677 39.95 6.16 0.33
C PRO A 677 41.28 6.89 0.07
N GLY A 678 41.46 8.11 0.56
CA GLY A 678 42.72 8.82 0.67
C GLY A 678 42.79 9.77 1.88
N ASN A 679 41.66 10.08 2.51
CA ASN A 679 41.46 11.25 3.38
C ASN A 679 41.80 12.54 2.61
N ASP A 680 41.35 12.65 1.36
CA ASP A 680 41.60 13.81 0.49
C ASP A 680 40.32 14.51 -0.03
N ASP A 681 39.13 13.92 0.17
CA ASP A 681 37.86 14.47 -0.34
C ASP A 681 36.93 15.05 0.73
N TYR A 682 36.60 14.33 1.81
CA TYR A 682 35.57 14.77 2.77
C TYR A 682 35.75 14.30 4.23
N TRP A 683 36.78 13.52 4.54
CA TRP A 683 37.07 13.08 5.90
C TRP A 683 38.56 13.30 6.24
N ARG A 684 38.84 14.06 7.31
CA ARG A 684 40.20 14.32 7.83
C ARG A 684 41.20 14.96 6.86
N HIS A 685 40.74 15.47 5.72
CA HIS A 685 41.58 16.03 4.65
C HIS A 685 42.28 17.34 5.02
N GLY A 686 41.81 18.04 6.06
CA GLY A 686 42.46 19.25 6.58
C GLY A 686 42.49 20.42 5.58
N LYS A 687 41.53 20.46 4.65
CA LYS A 687 41.36 21.54 3.65
C LYS A 687 40.25 22.50 4.06
N SER A 688 40.02 23.52 3.22
CA SER A 688 39.12 24.65 3.45
C SER A 688 37.63 24.39 3.13
N TRP A 689 37.30 23.29 2.46
CA TRP A 689 35.90 22.86 2.28
C TRP A 689 35.43 22.02 3.48
N ALA A 690 34.15 21.61 3.44
CA ALA A 690 33.51 20.85 4.52
C ALA A 690 34.21 19.51 4.76
N ASP A 691 34.64 19.28 6.00
CA ASP A 691 35.26 18.05 6.48
C ASP A 691 34.29 17.38 7.46
N GLY A 692 33.74 16.22 7.09
CA GLY A 692 32.78 15.47 7.89
C GLY A 692 33.34 15.10 9.27
N TYR A 693 34.66 14.95 9.40
CA TYR A 693 35.32 14.70 10.67
C TYR A 693 35.23 15.91 11.63
N ARG A 694 35.13 17.14 11.11
CA ARG A 694 34.97 18.36 11.92
C ARG A 694 33.51 18.68 12.27
N SER A 695 32.54 17.92 11.78
CA SER A 695 31.11 18.21 12.01
C SER A 695 30.74 18.23 13.50
N ALA A 696 29.99 19.25 13.92
CA ALA A 696 29.43 19.37 15.27
C ALA A 696 28.43 18.26 15.63
N PHE A 697 27.90 17.54 14.63
CA PHE A 697 27.06 16.35 14.81
C PHE A 697 27.87 15.06 15.05
N MET A 698 29.20 15.12 15.05
CA MET A 698 30.05 13.97 15.35
C MET A 698 30.48 13.95 16.83
N GLU A 699 30.77 12.75 17.33
CA GLU A 699 31.34 12.53 18.66
C GLU A 699 32.56 11.58 18.65
N PRO A 700 33.59 11.85 19.48
CA PRO A 700 33.78 13.08 20.27
C PRO A 700 33.93 14.31 19.36
N ALA A 701 33.36 15.44 19.75
CA ALA A 701 33.43 16.67 18.97
C ALA A 701 34.87 17.23 18.95
N GLU A 702 35.26 17.85 17.84
CA GLU A 702 36.53 18.58 17.76
C GLU A 702 36.43 19.96 18.45
N PRO A 703 37.55 20.55 18.95
CA PRO A 703 37.52 21.87 19.60
C PRO A 703 37.01 23.01 18.71
N ASN A 704 37.11 22.85 17.39
CA ASN A 704 36.64 23.76 16.36
C ASN A 704 35.49 23.16 15.52
N ALA A 705 34.60 22.37 16.14
CA ALA A 705 33.57 21.66 15.40
C ALA A 705 32.59 22.59 14.65
N GLU A 706 32.28 22.23 13.42
CA GLU A 706 31.58 23.07 12.43
C GLU A 706 30.13 22.62 12.25
N LEU A 707 29.19 23.57 12.22
CA LEU A 707 27.83 23.32 11.73
C LEU A 707 27.81 23.36 10.20
N PRO A 708 26.89 22.62 9.54
CA PRO A 708 26.71 22.67 8.09
C PRO A 708 26.47 24.09 7.56
N ALA A 709 26.93 24.37 6.34
CA ALA A 709 26.70 25.65 5.71
C ALA A 709 25.20 25.95 5.57
N ASN A 710 24.79 27.18 5.93
CA ASN A 710 23.41 27.66 6.05
C ASN A 710 22.61 27.11 7.24
N TRP A 711 23.22 26.39 8.19
CA TRP A 711 22.54 26.07 9.46
C TRP A 711 22.20 27.36 10.20
N THR A 712 20.90 27.61 10.42
CA THR A 712 20.40 28.73 11.23
C THR A 712 19.69 28.15 12.46
N GLY A 713 20.19 28.50 13.64
CA GLY A 713 19.68 28.04 14.94
C GLY A 713 18.43 28.76 15.40
#